data_AF-A0A812RP25-F1
#
_entry.id   AF-A0A812RP25-F1
#
_cell.length_a   1.000
_cell.length_b   1.000
_cell.length_c   1.000
_cell.angle_alpha   90.00
_cell.angle_beta   90.00
_cell.angle_gamma   90.00
#
_symmetry.space_group_name_H-M   'P 1'
#
loop_
_entity.id
_entity.type
_entity.pdbx_description
1 polymer ?
#
loop_
_entity_poly.entity_id
_entity_poly.type
_entity_poly.pdbx_seq_one_letter_code
_entity_poly.pdbx_strand_id
1 'polypeptide(L)'
;MGATIGLSIAGRSDACKLDRENVFAFQKTEITASLANTLALLAMNGVFCMYDARQVQVIKALEPVFTMLISTMFGSFPSKVQFGASLLVCFGVILSGSKDTPGTLGVVLGLVSAFGMPLRNVLVKGLELPPCLLYAKFCMLGCLMLSPFWLFKQFWLVQRLCLPYHFCLGTASYVVYNLASMFFLSRVSPLTHSIANCVKRFVSMTLTGLLLGLSWPLHVAVGMLFTSTGVALYSFEKAIQNWHEASSCRRPFYVIAGVVGAVMAVTAVRPDAFTTKGITNALISESFKQNMTRGKVATVGVYDPDWPRPPSLTQAQATAAALGLGADGPAAWESARPLKTLDNMGNLVWSLGAWSLLGGSQPYAMRRDLWTTQASTIKVLLVATGPLIGPLSKDSRIKPLSDAIAALPNVPVVVLGMGLNHHNCSAELNLAALAFLRQLTERVQSRGGFIGVRGECTQQMMRTNGFSNSEVLGCPSLFINASQNLAQVLSNKYRQLPERLAAGHLRVGLLPPAIGDRLKEAFFNLSSMVLQDNYNYIYQTGAVPGKAPSAANFSHSGEQLWFYDAREWQKAMSSFDLIVSARIHGSMIALAAGTPVIDFPPDIRVQELCDSMAIPNLKLPAGALGPERWRELISQGAASFDAAKFQAKRLHYAQRYKDLFASVGLTLNEQLKTLLET
;
A
#
# COMPACT_ATOMS: atom_id res chain seq x y z
N MET A 1 18.71 -43.41 3.74
CA MET A 1 17.36 -43.73 3.22
C MET A 1 17.00 -42.70 2.16
N GLY A 2 17.37 -42.95 0.90
CA GLY A 2 16.98 -42.12 -0.24
C GLY A 2 16.10 -42.97 -1.15
N ALA A 3 14.79 -42.70 -1.18
CA ALA A 3 13.85 -43.41 -2.03
C ALA A 3 13.76 -42.70 -3.37
N THR A 4 14.40 -43.29 -4.38
CA THR A 4 14.24 -42.98 -5.80
C THR A 4 12.84 -43.41 -6.23
N ILE A 5 11.95 -42.46 -6.53
CA ILE A 5 10.70 -42.77 -7.25
C ILE A 5 11.01 -42.73 -8.75
N GLY A 6 11.35 -43.89 -9.30
CA GLY A 6 11.50 -44.10 -10.73
C GLY A 6 10.13 -44.21 -11.40
N LEU A 7 9.73 -43.17 -12.12
CA LEU A 7 8.71 -43.28 -13.17
C LEU A 7 9.40 -43.78 -14.44
N SER A 8 9.41 -45.09 -14.62
CA SER A 8 9.78 -45.75 -15.87
C SER A 8 8.77 -45.40 -16.96
N ILE A 9 9.13 -44.49 -17.86
CA ILE A 9 8.49 -44.34 -19.16
C ILE A 9 9.33 -45.15 -20.14
N ALA A 10 8.99 -46.42 -20.27
CA ALA A 10 9.52 -47.27 -21.32
C ALA A 10 8.96 -46.79 -22.68
N GLY A 11 9.84 -46.28 -23.55
CA GLY A 11 9.56 -46.03 -24.96
C GLY A 11 9.95 -44.64 -25.48
N ARG A 12 11.09 -44.60 -26.20
CA ARG A 12 11.71 -43.47 -26.95
C ARG A 12 12.59 -42.50 -26.14
N SER A 13 13.89 -42.81 -26.14
CA SER A 13 15.03 -42.04 -25.61
C SER A 13 15.40 -40.77 -26.41
N ASP A 14 14.56 -40.30 -27.33
CA ASP A 14 14.92 -39.19 -28.24
C ASP A 14 14.15 -37.88 -27.96
N ALA A 15 13.21 -37.87 -27.01
CA ALA A 15 12.39 -36.67 -26.71
C ALA A 15 13.17 -35.53 -26.02
N CYS A 16 14.38 -35.79 -25.54
CA CYS A 16 15.17 -34.84 -24.75
C CYS A 16 16.68 -34.88 -25.03
N LYS A 17 17.12 -35.40 -26.19
CA LYS A 17 18.51 -35.25 -26.64
C LYS A 17 18.70 -33.84 -27.21
N LEU A 18 19.40 -32.99 -26.46
CA LEU A 18 19.84 -31.68 -26.91
C LEU A 18 21.18 -31.87 -27.63
N ASP A 19 21.14 -31.96 -28.96
CA ASP A 19 22.36 -31.93 -29.77
C ASP A 19 22.93 -30.50 -29.77
N ARG A 20 24.16 -30.33 -29.24
CA ARG A 20 24.77 -29.01 -28.98
C ARG A 20 24.92 -28.16 -30.25
N GLU A 21 25.08 -28.78 -31.42
CA GLU A 21 25.22 -28.05 -32.70
C GLU A 21 23.89 -27.46 -33.20
N ASN A 22 22.75 -28.06 -32.84
CA ASN A 22 21.42 -27.66 -33.33
C ASN A 22 20.66 -26.66 -32.43
N VAL A 23 21.15 -26.41 -31.21
CA VAL A 23 20.48 -25.51 -30.23
C VAL A 23 20.57 -24.04 -30.65
N PHE A 24 21.68 -23.63 -31.28
CA PHE A 24 21.95 -22.23 -31.65
C PHE A 24 21.62 -21.87 -33.10
N ALA A 25 21.27 -22.86 -33.93
CA ALA A 25 20.81 -22.63 -35.29
C ALA A 25 19.31 -22.31 -35.32
N PHE A 26 18.94 -21.12 -35.80
CA PHE A 26 17.55 -20.66 -35.86
C PHE A 26 17.03 -20.58 -37.30
N GLN A 27 15.93 -21.27 -37.58
CA GLN A 27 15.20 -21.11 -38.84
C GLN A 27 14.29 -19.88 -38.80
N LYS A 28 13.97 -19.28 -39.96
CA LYS A 28 13.05 -18.12 -40.04
C LYS A 28 11.73 -18.38 -39.31
N THR A 29 11.14 -19.56 -39.50
CA THR A 29 9.89 -19.97 -38.86
C THR A 29 10.02 -20.09 -37.32
N GLU A 30 11.17 -20.53 -36.81
CA GLU A 30 11.44 -20.57 -35.37
C GLU A 30 11.54 -19.16 -34.77
N ILE A 31 12.19 -18.23 -35.48
CA ILE A 31 12.31 -16.83 -35.07
C ILE A 31 10.91 -16.18 -35.03
N THR A 32 10.10 -16.38 -36.08
CA THR A 32 8.73 -15.85 -36.13
C THR A 32 7.86 -16.41 -35.02
N ALA A 33 7.93 -17.71 -34.74
CA ALA A 33 7.19 -18.33 -33.64
C ALA A 33 7.64 -17.81 -32.26
N SER A 34 8.94 -17.57 -32.08
CA SER A 34 9.51 -17.01 -30.84
C SER A 34 9.10 -15.55 -30.62
N LEU A 35 9.08 -14.76 -31.68
CA LEU A 35 8.60 -13.37 -31.68
C LEU A 35 7.12 -13.31 -31.28
N ALA A 36 6.28 -14.15 -31.92
CA ALA A 36 4.86 -14.25 -31.59
C ALA A 36 4.64 -14.65 -30.12
N ASN A 37 5.40 -15.62 -29.61
CA ASN A 37 5.32 -16.03 -28.20
C ASN A 37 5.72 -14.91 -27.24
N THR A 38 6.84 -14.23 -27.51
CA THR A 38 7.37 -13.16 -26.63
C THR A 38 6.44 -11.96 -26.59
N LEU A 39 5.95 -11.50 -27.74
CA LEU A 39 4.99 -10.39 -27.81
C LEU A 39 3.67 -10.76 -27.13
N ALA A 40 3.17 -11.97 -27.35
CA ALA A 40 1.93 -12.42 -26.73
C ALA A 40 2.05 -12.55 -25.21
N LEU A 41 3.22 -12.97 -24.70
CA LEU A 41 3.51 -13.04 -23.26
C LEU A 41 3.65 -11.65 -22.63
N LEU A 42 4.33 -10.72 -23.30
CA LEU A 42 4.47 -9.35 -22.84
C LEU A 42 3.10 -8.67 -22.77
N ALA A 43 2.31 -8.81 -23.83
CA ALA A 43 0.95 -8.30 -23.89
C ALA A 43 0.10 -8.92 -22.77
N MET A 44 0.20 -10.24 -22.56
CA MET A 44 -0.51 -10.94 -21.48
C MET A 44 -0.19 -10.38 -20.08
N ASN A 45 1.09 -10.17 -19.79
CA ASN A 45 1.50 -9.60 -18.51
C ASN A 45 1.00 -8.15 -18.36
N GLY A 46 1.01 -7.37 -19.45
CA GLY A 46 0.41 -6.04 -19.47
C GLY A 46 -1.10 -6.06 -19.16
N VAL A 47 -1.84 -7.02 -19.71
CA VAL A 47 -3.28 -7.22 -19.47
C VAL A 47 -3.52 -7.59 -18.00
N PHE A 48 -2.71 -8.47 -17.40
CA PHE A 48 -2.82 -8.80 -15.96
C PHE A 48 -2.50 -7.63 -15.03
N CYS A 49 -1.73 -6.63 -15.48
CA CYS A 49 -1.51 -5.40 -14.73
C CYS A 49 -2.70 -4.44 -14.79
N MET A 50 -3.60 -4.62 -15.77
CA MET A 50 -4.70 -3.69 -16.07
C MET A 50 -6.08 -4.24 -15.70
N TYR A 51 -6.27 -5.56 -15.77
CA TYR A 51 -7.54 -6.22 -15.52
C TYR A 51 -7.42 -7.33 -14.48
N ASP A 52 -8.55 -7.69 -13.87
CA ASP A 52 -8.63 -8.86 -13.02
C ASP A 52 -8.44 -10.15 -13.83
N ALA A 53 -7.95 -11.20 -13.15
CA ALA A 53 -7.63 -12.46 -13.80
C ALA A 53 -8.82 -13.07 -14.57
N ARG A 54 -10.07 -12.78 -14.19
CA ARG A 54 -11.29 -13.31 -14.81
C ARG A 54 -11.53 -12.67 -16.16
N GLN A 55 -11.46 -11.33 -16.23
CA GLN A 55 -11.58 -10.58 -17.48
C GLN A 55 -10.49 -10.98 -18.48
N VAL A 56 -9.27 -11.20 -17.98
CA VAL A 56 -8.17 -11.71 -18.82
C VAL A 56 -8.50 -13.08 -19.42
N GLN A 57 -9.07 -14.01 -18.64
CA GLN A 57 -9.44 -15.33 -19.16
C GLN A 57 -10.56 -15.26 -20.19
N VAL A 58 -11.52 -14.33 -20.03
CA VAL A 58 -12.61 -14.12 -21.00
C VAL A 58 -12.06 -13.68 -22.34
N ILE A 59 -11.19 -12.67 -22.40
CA ILE A 59 -10.60 -12.20 -23.66
C ILE A 59 -9.85 -13.34 -24.37
N LYS A 60 -9.16 -14.18 -23.62
CA LYS A 60 -8.41 -15.31 -24.18
C LYS A 60 -9.30 -16.46 -24.65
N ALA A 61 -10.59 -16.46 -24.33
CA ALA A 61 -11.52 -17.42 -24.91
C ALA A 61 -11.66 -17.25 -26.44
N LEU A 62 -11.15 -16.16 -27.02
CA LEU A 62 -11.03 -15.96 -28.47
C LEU A 62 -9.91 -16.79 -29.12
N GLU A 63 -9.01 -17.42 -28.37
CA GLU A 63 -7.89 -18.18 -28.94
C GLU A 63 -8.33 -19.28 -29.94
N PRO A 64 -9.41 -20.06 -29.73
CA PRO A 64 -9.87 -21.04 -30.71
C PRO A 64 -10.33 -20.38 -32.02
N VAL A 65 -10.96 -19.20 -31.93
CA VAL A 65 -11.41 -18.42 -33.10
C VAL A 65 -10.21 -17.96 -33.90
N PHE A 66 -9.21 -17.35 -33.26
CA PHE A 66 -7.97 -16.96 -33.94
C PHE A 66 -7.19 -18.17 -34.48
N THR A 67 -7.18 -19.29 -33.76
CA THR A 67 -6.51 -20.52 -34.22
C THR A 67 -7.19 -21.06 -35.48
N MET A 68 -8.52 -21.05 -35.53
CA MET A 68 -9.29 -21.43 -36.71
C MET A 68 -8.95 -20.51 -37.88
N LEU A 69 -9.04 -19.19 -37.70
CA LEU A 69 -8.72 -18.20 -38.74
C LEU A 69 -7.30 -18.40 -39.29
N ILE A 70 -6.30 -18.54 -38.41
CA ILE A 70 -4.92 -18.78 -38.84
C ILE A 70 -4.82 -20.11 -39.60
N SER A 71 -5.48 -21.18 -39.12
CA SER A 71 -5.46 -22.48 -39.80
C SER A 71 -6.09 -22.43 -41.20
N THR A 72 -7.09 -21.56 -41.43
CA THR A 72 -7.65 -21.35 -42.79
C THR A 72 -6.65 -20.75 -43.76
N MET A 73 -5.78 -19.85 -43.29
CA MET A 73 -4.70 -19.27 -44.10
C MET A 73 -3.69 -20.33 -44.55
N PHE A 74 -3.59 -21.46 -43.83
CA PHE A 74 -2.77 -22.62 -44.16
C PHE A 74 -3.58 -23.76 -44.80
N GLY A 75 -4.78 -23.47 -45.34
CA GLY A 75 -5.56 -24.40 -46.17
C GLY A 75 -6.53 -25.33 -45.42
N SER A 76 -6.70 -25.17 -44.10
CA SER A 76 -7.69 -25.95 -43.32
C SER A 76 -8.98 -25.16 -43.10
N PHE A 77 -10.04 -25.46 -43.84
CA PHE A 77 -11.32 -24.74 -43.77
C PHE A 77 -12.24 -25.27 -42.65
N PRO A 78 -12.97 -24.38 -41.94
CA PRO A 78 -13.86 -24.79 -40.88
C PRO A 78 -15.21 -25.25 -41.43
N SER A 79 -15.88 -26.13 -40.69
CA SER A 79 -17.27 -26.49 -40.99
C SER A 79 -18.25 -25.36 -40.65
N LYS A 80 -19.49 -25.48 -41.10
CA LYS A 80 -20.57 -24.53 -40.75
C LYS A 80 -20.82 -24.45 -39.24
N VAL A 81 -20.68 -25.57 -38.53
CA VAL A 81 -20.88 -25.66 -37.07
C VAL A 81 -19.71 -25.02 -36.33
N GLN A 82 -18.47 -25.24 -36.77
CA GLN A 82 -17.28 -24.56 -36.25
C GLN A 82 -17.35 -23.03 -36.40
N PHE A 83 -17.86 -22.57 -37.54
CA PHE A 83 -18.07 -21.15 -37.78
C PHE A 83 -19.15 -20.56 -36.85
N GLY A 84 -20.31 -21.22 -36.74
CA GLY A 84 -21.38 -20.80 -35.81
C GLY A 84 -20.95 -20.79 -34.35
N ALA A 85 -20.20 -21.80 -33.91
CA ALA A 85 -19.60 -21.87 -32.58
C ALA A 85 -18.65 -20.69 -32.31
N SER A 86 -17.88 -20.26 -33.31
CA SER A 86 -16.96 -19.12 -33.20
C SER A 86 -17.71 -17.79 -33.01
N LEU A 87 -18.85 -17.61 -33.68
CA LEU A 87 -19.70 -16.43 -33.50
C LEU A 87 -20.26 -16.36 -32.08
N LEU A 88 -20.69 -17.49 -31.52
CA LEU A 88 -21.16 -17.57 -30.13
C LEU A 88 -20.06 -17.21 -29.12
N VAL A 89 -18.83 -17.67 -29.36
CA VAL A 89 -17.66 -17.31 -28.55
C VAL A 89 -17.41 -15.81 -28.58
N CYS A 90 -17.37 -15.21 -29.77
CA CYS A 90 -17.18 -13.76 -29.93
C CYS A 90 -18.28 -12.95 -29.22
N PHE A 91 -19.54 -13.35 -29.39
CA PHE A 91 -20.67 -12.69 -28.74
C PHE A 91 -20.56 -12.75 -27.20
N GLY A 92 -20.23 -13.92 -26.65
CA GLY A 92 -20.06 -14.08 -25.20
C GLY A 92 -18.91 -13.25 -24.61
N VAL A 93 -17.80 -13.11 -25.35
CA VAL A 93 -16.66 -12.26 -24.95
C VAL A 93 -17.04 -10.78 -24.95
N ILE A 94 -17.74 -10.31 -26.00
CA ILE A 94 -18.21 -8.92 -26.09
C ILE A 94 -19.18 -8.60 -24.95
N LEU A 95 -20.16 -9.49 -24.72
CA LEU A 95 -21.15 -9.29 -23.67
C LEU A 95 -20.53 -9.24 -22.27
N SER A 96 -19.56 -10.13 -22.01
CA SER A 96 -18.80 -10.15 -20.76
C SER A 96 -17.93 -8.91 -20.54
N GLY A 97 -17.55 -8.20 -21.61
CA GLY A 97 -16.72 -6.99 -21.55
C GLY A 97 -17.48 -5.66 -21.57
N SER A 98 -18.81 -5.68 -21.59
CA SER A 98 -19.64 -4.54 -22.03
C SER A 98 -19.90 -3.41 -21.00
N LYS A 99 -19.53 -3.56 -19.72
CA LYS A 99 -19.87 -2.54 -18.70
C LYS A 99 -18.73 -1.97 -17.86
N ASP A 100 -17.53 -2.53 -17.92
CA ASP A 100 -16.37 -2.04 -17.17
C ASP A 100 -15.12 -2.06 -18.07
N THR A 101 -14.98 -1.12 -19.01
CA THR A 101 -13.75 -0.97 -19.81
C THR A 101 -12.86 0.14 -19.27
N PRO A 102 -11.93 -0.17 -18.33
CA PRO A 102 -10.72 0.62 -18.18
C PRO A 102 -9.84 0.43 -19.43
N GLY A 103 -9.60 1.53 -20.15
CA GLY A 103 -8.53 1.72 -21.16
C GLY A 103 -8.56 0.84 -22.42
N THR A 104 -8.70 1.46 -23.59
CA THR A 104 -8.54 0.84 -24.93
C THR A 104 -7.27 -0.02 -25.05
N LEU A 105 -6.21 0.34 -24.33
CA LEU A 105 -4.92 -0.35 -24.35
C LEU A 105 -5.00 -1.81 -23.84
N GLY A 106 -5.74 -2.08 -22.76
CA GLY A 106 -5.81 -3.42 -22.20
C GLY A 106 -6.52 -4.39 -23.14
N VAL A 107 -7.62 -3.97 -23.76
CA VAL A 107 -8.33 -4.77 -24.78
C VAL A 107 -7.40 -5.07 -25.96
N VAL A 108 -6.67 -4.07 -26.45
CA VAL A 108 -5.70 -4.25 -27.54
C VAL A 108 -4.63 -5.26 -27.17
N LEU A 109 -4.00 -5.13 -25.99
CA LEU A 109 -2.99 -6.09 -25.52
C LEU A 109 -3.59 -7.50 -25.35
N GLY A 110 -4.84 -7.60 -24.89
CA GLY A 110 -5.57 -8.85 -24.77
C GLY A 110 -5.76 -9.53 -26.12
N LEU A 111 -6.14 -8.78 -27.15
CA LEU A 111 -6.26 -9.26 -28.53
C LEU A 111 -4.90 -9.67 -29.12
N VAL A 112 -3.84 -8.88 -28.89
CA VAL A 112 -2.47 -9.25 -29.31
C VAL A 112 -2.05 -10.59 -28.71
N SER A 113 -2.33 -10.81 -27.42
CA SER A 113 -2.06 -12.10 -26.77
C SER A 113 -2.92 -13.23 -27.33
N ALA A 114 -4.22 -12.98 -27.53
CA ALA A 114 -5.18 -13.94 -28.05
C ALA A 114 -4.90 -14.35 -29.50
N PHE A 115 -4.21 -13.50 -30.28
CA PHE A 115 -3.75 -13.82 -31.63
C PHE A 115 -2.36 -14.47 -31.64
N GLY A 116 -1.40 -13.90 -30.92
CA GLY A 116 0.01 -14.33 -30.97
C GLY A 116 0.26 -15.73 -30.41
N MET A 117 -0.50 -16.16 -29.39
CA MET A 117 -0.39 -17.53 -28.85
C MET A 117 -0.87 -18.60 -29.85
N PRO A 118 -2.05 -18.45 -30.50
CA PRO A 118 -2.44 -19.28 -31.65
C PRO A 118 -1.46 -19.28 -32.81
N LEU A 119 -0.93 -18.12 -33.20
CA LEU A 119 0.04 -18.02 -34.29
C LEU A 119 1.28 -18.86 -33.99
N ARG A 120 1.84 -18.71 -32.78
CA ARG A 120 2.92 -19.57 -32.28
C ARG A 120 2.54 -21.05 -32.40
N ASN A 121 1.37 -21.45 -31.92
CA ASN A 121 0.96 -22.86 -31.92
C ASN A 121 0.89 -23.48 -33.31
N VAL A 122 0.39 -22.73 -34.30
CA VAL A 122 0.30 -23.19 -35.69
C VAL A 122 1.68 -23.30 -36.31
N LEU A 123 2.52 -22.26 -36.18
CA LEU A 123 3.88 -22.25 -36.72
C LEU A 123 4.74 -23.37 -36.14
N VAL A 124 4.63 -23.61 -34.83
CA VAL A 124 5.35 -24.67 -34.12
C VAL A 124 5.02 -26.05 -34.65
N LYS A 125 3.76 -26.29 -35.00
CA LYS A 125 3.35 -27.61 -35.47
C LYS A 125 4.03 -27.99 -36.78
N GLY A 126 4.40 -27.00 -37.60
CA GLY A 126 5.14 -27.19 -38.85
C GLY A 126 6.66 -27.37 -38.69
N LEU A 127 7.22 -27.26 -37.48
CA LEU A 127 8.67 -27.32 -37.24
C LEU A 127 9.20 -28.72 -36.89
N GLU A 128 8.34 -29.67 -36.53
CA GLU A 128 8.70 -31.07 -36.16
C GLU A 128 9.85 -31.26 -35.14
N LEU A 129 10.13 -30.25 -34.31
CA LEU A 129 11.19 -30.30 -33.30
C LEU A 129 10.75 -30.93 -31.96
N PRO A 130 11.69 -31.49 -31.17
CA PRO A 130 11.42 -31.93 -29.80
C PRO A 130 10.86 -30.78 -28.92
N PRO A 131 9.82 -31.03 -28.09
CA PRO A 131 9.15 -30.00 -27.29
C PRO A 131 10.09 -29.21 -26.36
N CYS A 132 11.05 -29.88 -25.73
CA CYS A 132 12.02 -29.25 -24.83
C CYS A 132 12.94 -28.28 -25.58
N LEU A 133 13.43 -28.69 -26.75
CA LEU A 133 14.32 -27.88 -27.58
C LEU A 133 13.60 -26.62 -28.08
N LEU A 134 12.35 -26.79 -28.52
CA LEU A 134 11.53 -25.68 -28.97
C LEU A 134 11.26 -24.66 -27.85
N TYR A 135 10.91 -25.14 -26.66
CA TYR A 135 10.68 -24.25 -25.51
C TYR A 135 11.98 -23.54 -25.08
N ALA A 136 13.12 -24.23 -25.08
CA ALA A 136 14.42 -23.62 -24.81
C ALA A 136 14.77 -22.52 -25.83
N LYS A 137 14.55 -22.77 -27.12
CA LYS A 137 14.73 -21.77 -28.19
C LYS A 137 13.87 -20.53 -27.97
N PHE A 138 12.62 -20.69 -27.51
CA PHE A 138 11.74 -19.57 -27.16
C PHE A 138 12.25 -18.76 -25.96
N CYS A 139 12.75 -19.43 -24.92
CA CYS A 139 13.33 -18.75 -23.77
C CYS A 139 14.60 -17.96 -24.14
N MET A 140 15.48 -18.54 -24.97
CA MET A 140 16.71 -17.87 -25.41
C MET A 140 16.42 -16.62 -26.24
N LEU A 141 15.60 -16.75 -27.30
CA LEU A 141 15.24 -15.61 -28.14
C LEU A 141 14.42 -14.57 -27.38
N GLY A 142 13.48 -14.99 -26.53
CA GLY A 142 12.73 -14.09 -25.67
C GLY A 142 13.63 -13.29 -24.72
N CYS A 143 14.65 -13.93 -24.13
CA CYS A 143 15.64 -13.25 -23.30
C CYS A 143 16.43 -12.21 -24.10
N LEU A 144 16.88 -12.55 -25.31
CA LEU A 144 17.59 -11.62 -26.19
C LEU A 144 16.71 -10.43 -26.62
N MET A 145 15.43 -10.67 -26.90
CA MET A 145 14.49 -9.62 -27.29
C MET A 145 14.13 -8.68 -26.13
N LEU A 146 14.07 -9.20 -24.90
CA LEU A 146 13.66 -8.43 -23.72
C LEU A 146 14.85 -7.79 -22.99
N SER A 147 16.07 -8.26 -23.21
CA SER A 147 17.26 -7.72 -22.53
C SER A 147 17.50 -6.22 -22.77
N PRO A 148 17.27 -5.63 -23.96
CA PRO A 148 17.47 -4.19 -24.15
C PRO A 148 16.47 -3.36 -23.34
N PHE A 149 15.21 -3.80 -23.28
CA PHE A 149 14.16 -3.15 -22.49
C PHE A 149 14.42 -3.28 -20.99
N TRP A 150 14.90 -4.45 -20.56
CA TRP A 150 15.27 -4.69 -19.17
C TRP A 150 16.48 -3.85 -18.75
N LEU A 151 17.53 -3.78 -19.58
CA LEU A 151 18.72 -2.95 -19.33
C LEU A 151 18.38 -1.45 -19.28
N PHE A 152 17.54 -0.97 -20.20
CA PHE A 152 17.07 0.42 -20.20
C PHE A 152 16.28 0.77 -18.93
N LYS A 153 15.42 -0.13 -18.45
CA LYS A 153 14.66 0.06 -17.21
C LYS A 153 15.53 -0.10 -15.96
N GLN A 154 16.48 -1.04 -15.97
CA GLN A 154 17.43 -1.29 -14.87
C GLN A 154 18.40 -0.12 -14.67
N PHE A 155 18.77 0.62 -15.72
CA PHE A 155 19.57 1.84 -15.58
C PHE A 155 18.92 2.87 -14.62
N TRP A 156 17.60 2.76 -14.39
CA TRP A 156 16.83 3.54 -13.41
C TRP A 156 16.37 2.76 -12.16
N LEU A 157 16.65 1.46 -12.06
CA LEU A 157 16.06 0.55 -11.05
C LEU A 157 17.05 -0.45 -10.41
N VAL A 158 18.37 -0.18 -10.43
CA VAL A 158 19.35 -1.04 -9.74
C VAL A 158 19.33 -0.76 -8.23
N GLN A 159 18.36 -1.28 -7.46
CA GLN A 159 18.47 -1.32 -5.97
C GLN A 159 17.76 -2.45 -5.22
N ARG A 160 17.06 -3.40 -5.85
CA ARG A 160 16.40 -4.49 -5.09
C ARG A 160 16.50 -5.85 -5.78
N LEU A 161 17.60 -6.55 -5.55
CA LEU A 161 17.73 -7.98 -5.88
C LEU A 161 17.52 -8.84 -4.62
N CYS A 162 16.36 -8.69 -4.00
CA CYS A 162 15.75 -9.72 -3.17
C CYS A 162 14.44 -10.10 -3.85
N LEU A 163 14.49 -11.09 -4.74
CA LEU A 163 13.29 -11.56 -5.43
C LEU A 163 12.40 -12.27 -4.39
N PRO A 164 11.14 -11.82 -4.19
CA PRO A 164 10.26 -12.45 -3.22
C PRO A 164 9.97 -13.91 -3.57
N TYR A 165 9.74 -14.77 -2.57
CA TYR A 165 9.50 -16.21 -2.78
C TYR A 165 8.33 -16.51 -3.75
N HIS A 166 7.29 -15.68 -3.74
CA HIS A 166 6.13 -15.81 -4.64
C HIS A 166 6.48 -15.53 -6.10
N PHE A 167 7.47 -14.67 -6.37
CA PHE A 167 7.98 -14.45 -7.73
C PHE A 167 8.71 -15.69 -8.25
N CYS A 168 9.54 -16.31 -7.41
CA CYS A 168 10.24 -17.55 -7.75
C CYS A 168 9.26 -18.70 -8.00
N LEU A 169 8.27 -18.87 -7.12
CA LEU A 169 7.23 -19.89 -7.25
C LEU A 169 6.38 -19.69 -8.52
N GLY A 170 5.99 -18.44 -8.81
CA GLY A 170 5.25 -18.10 -10.03
C GLY A 170 6.05 -18.41 -11.30
N THR A 171 7.34 -18.09 -11.31
CA THR A 171 8.24 -18.38 -12.42
C THR A 171 8.41 -19.88 -12.64
N ALA A 172 8.64 -20.65 -11.58
CA ALA A 172 8.75 -22.11 -11.65
C ALA A 172 7.46 -22.75 -12.19
N SER A 173 6.31 -22.32 -11.68
CA SER A 173 4.99 -22.79 -12.13
C SER A 173 4.74 -22.48 -13.61
N TYR A 174 5.14 -21.30 -14.06
CA TYR A 174 5.03 -20.88 -15.46
C TYR A 174 5.87 -21.77 -16.40
N VAL A 175 7.10 -22.09 -16.01
CA VAL A 175 7.99 -22.97 -16.79
C VAL A 175 7.40 -24.38 -16.92
N VAL A 176 6.99 -24.97 -15.79
CA VAL A 176 6.37 -26.31 -15.76
C VAL A 176 5.12 -26.37 -16.65
N TYR A 177 4.25 -25.38 -16.54
CA TYR A 177 3.04 -25.30 -17.34
C TYR A 177 3.33 -25.20 -18.84
N ASN A 178 4.25 -24.32 -19.26
CA ASN A 178 4.52 -24.13 -20.69
C ASN A 178 5.20 -25.35 -21.31
N LEU A 179 6.08 -26.02 -20.56
CA LEU A 179 6.69 -27.26 -21.02
C LEU A 179 5.62 -28.34 -21.23
N ALA A 180 4.74 -28.56 -20.26
CA ALA A 180 3.61 -29.48 -20.39
C ALA A 180 2.70 -29.12 -21.58
N SER A 181 2.47 -27.81 -21.79
CA SER A 181 1.68 -27.30 -22.92
C SER A 181 2.31 -27.65 -24.28
N MET A 182 3.63 -27.59 -24.42
CA MET A 182 4.34 -27.98 -25.65
C MET A 182 4.28 -29.49 -25.89
N PHE A 183 4.43 -30.30 -24.84
CA PHE A 183 4.25 -31.76 -24.92
C PHE A 183 2.82 -32.14 -25.31
N PHE A 184 1.82 -31.37 -24.89
CA PHE A 184 0.45 -31.58 -25.32
C PHE A 184 0.29 -31.22 -26.80
N LEU A 185 0.77 -30.03 -27.21
CA LEU A 185 0.71 -29.54 -28.59
C LEU A 185 1.38 -30.49 -29.60
N SER A 186 2.47 -31.16 -29.21
CA SER A 186 3.13 -32.12 -30.12
C SER A 186 2.23 -33.31 -30.46
N ARG A 187 1.26 -33.66 -29.59
CA ARG A 187 0.36 -34.83 -29.73
C ARG A 187 -1.01 -34.50 -30.31
N VAL A 188 -1.40 -33.23 -30.34
CA VAL A 188 -2.71 -32.77 -30.81
C VAL A 188 -2.57 -31.69 -31.89
N SER A 189 -3.67 -31.31 -32.55
CA SER A 189 -3.64 -30.17 -33.48
C SER A 189 -3.63 -28.84 -32.70
N PRO A 190 -3.10 -27.74 -33.28
CA PRO A 190 -3.09 -26.42 -32.65
C PRO A 190 -4.47 -25.98 -32.16
N LEU A 191 -5.49 -26.32 -32.93
CA LEU A 191 -6.88 -26.07 -32.63
C LEU A 191 -7.38 -26.86 -31.41
N THR A 192 -7.08 -28.17 -31.33
CA THR A 192 -7.43 -28.99 -30.13
C THR A 192 -6.70 -28.47 -28.89
N HIS A 193 -5.46 -28.03 -29.05
CA HIS A 193 -4.70 -27.40 -27.96
C HIS A 193 -5.35 -26.11 -27.46
N SER A 194 -5.79 -25.25 -28.38
CA SER A 194 -6.49 -24.00 -28.06
C SER A 194 -7.81 -24.24 -27.31
N ILE A 195 -8.57 -25.25 -27.70
CA ILE A 195 -9.80 -25.68 -27.01
C ILE A 195 -9.48 -26.17 -25.58
N ALA A 196 -8.45 -27.01 -25.42
CA ALA A 196 -8.03 -27.50 -24.11
C ALA A 196 -7.62 -26.33 -23.19
N ASN A 197 -6.94 -25.32 -23.73
CA ASN A 197 -6.63 -24.10 -22.98
C ASN A 197 -7.91 -23.36 -22.57
N CYS A 198 -8.92 -23.29 -23.44
CA CYS A 198 -10.20 -22.69 -23.10
C CYS A 198 -10.91 -23.44 -21.96
N VAL A 199 -10.98 -24.78 -22.02
CA VAL A 199 -11.52 -25.63 -20.94
C VAL A 199 -10.76 -25.39 -19.63
N LYS A 200 -9.43 -25.40 -19.67
CA LYS A 200 -8.58 -25.11 -18.50
C LYS A 200 -8.91 -23.74 -17.88
N ARG A 201 -9.13 -22.71 -18.70
CA ARG A 201 -9.50 -21.37 -18.22
C ARG A 201 -10.81 -21.38 -17.47
N PHE A 202 -11.83 -22.02 -18.03
CA PHE A 202 -13.11 -22.10 -17.37
C PHE A 202 -13.08 -22.88 -16.06
N VAL A 203 -12.37 -24.01 -16.02
CA VAL A 203 -12.15 -24.76 -14.77
C VAL A 203 -11.47 -23.88 -13.74
N SER A 204 -10.43 -23.15 -14.15
CA SER A 204 -9.74 -22.20 -13.27
C SER A 204 -10.65 -21.08 -12.79
N MET A 205 -11.48 -20.49 -13.66
CA MET A 205 -12.43 -19.42 -13.30
C MET A 205 -13.52 -19.91 -12.36
N THR A 206 -14.08 -21.09 -12.61
CA THR A 206 -15.12 -21.71 -11.79
C THR A 206 -14.56 -22.06 -10.42
N LEU A 207 -13.40 -22.74 -10.38
CA LEU A 207 -12.75 -23.11 -9.13
C LEU A 207 -12.35 -21.86 -8.32
N THR A 208 -11.82 -20.83 -8.97
CA THR A 208 -11.47 -19.56 -8.31
C THR A 208 -12.71 -18.85 -7.79
N GLY A 209 -13.79 -18.80 -8.57
CA GLY A 209 -15.07 -18.21 -8.14
C GLY A 209 -15.67 -18.94 -6.94
N LEU A 210 -15.62 -20.27 -6.94
CA LEU A 210 -16.06 -21.12 -5.82
C LEU A 210 -15.16 -20.95 -4.58
N LEU A 211 -13.84 -20.97 -4.76
CA LEU A 211 -12.86 -20.85 -3.66
C LEU A 211 -12.87 -19.45 -3.02
N LEU A 212 -13.08 -18.40 -3.82
CA LEU A 212 -13.05 -17.00 -3.37
C LEU A 212 -14.44 -16.42 -3.08
N GLY A 213 -15.52 -17.18 -3.30
CA GLY A 213 -16.90 -16.74 -3.02
C GLY A 213 -17.33 -15.51 -3.85
N LEU A 214 -16.87 -15.41 -5.10
CA LEU A 214 -17.10 -14.23 -5.94
C LEU A 214 -18.50 -14.27 -6.56
N SER A 215 -19.25 -13.17 -6.42
CA SER A 215 -20.51 -12.95 -7.15
C SER A 215 -20.25 -12.53 -8.60
N TRP A 216 -21.01 -13.09 -9.54
CA TRP A 216 -20.90 -12.78 -10.97
C TRP A 216 -21.94 -11.75 -11.39
N PRO A 217 -21.56 -10.61 -12.00
CA PRO A 217 -22.52 -9.74 -12.67
C PRO A 217 -23.27 -10.50 -13.76
N LEU A 218 -24.57 -10.24 -13.91
CA LEU A 218 -25.42 -10.99 -14.84
C LEU A 218 -24.89 -11.03 -16.27
N HIS A 219 -24.40 -9.90 -16.80
CA HIS A 219 -23.84 -9.83 -18.15
C HIS A 219 -22.58 -10.69 -18.34
N VAL A 220 -21.76 -10.83 -17.29
CA VAL A 220 -20.58 -11.69 -17.28
C VAL A 220 -21.00 -13.16 -17.25
N ALA A 221 -21.97 -13.53 -16.39
CA ALA A 221 -22.47 -14.90 -16.33
C ALA A 221 -23.10 -15.34 -17.66
N VAL A 222 -23.92 -14.47 -18.26
CA VAL A 222 -24.53 -14.73 -19.57
C VAL A 222 -23.47 -14.79 -20.67
N GLY A 223 -22.49 -13.89 -20.66
CA GLY A 223 -21.40 -13.95 -21.64
C GLY A 223 -20.56 -15.23 -21.53
N MET A 224 -20.25 -15.69 -20.31
CA MET A 224 -19.59 -16.97 -20.07
C MET A 224 -20.42 -18.17 -20.55
N LEU A 225 -21.75 -18.13 -20.42
CA LEU A 225 -22.64 -19.16 -20.95
C LEU A 225 -22.54 -19.25 -22.48
N PHE A 226 -22.57 -18.12 -23.19
CA PHE A 226 -22.40 -18.11 -24.65
C PHE A 226 -21.02 -18.61 -25.08
N THR A 227 -19.96 -18.16 -24.40
CA THR A 227 -18.60 -18.57 -24.70
C THR A 227 -18.38 -20.07 -24.46
N SER A 228 -18.87 -20.60 -23.32
CA SER A 228 -18.76 -22.03 -23.01
C SER A 228 -19.58 -22.90 -23.96
N THR A 229 -20.78 -22.47 -24.33
CA THR A 229 -21.63 -23.16 -25.31
C THR A 229 -20.95 -23.25 -26.66
N GLY A 230 -20.37 -22.15 -27.15
CA GLY A 230 -19.61 -22.15 -28.41
C GLY A 230 -18.43 -23.12 -28.38
N VAL A 231 -17.64 -23.12 -27.29
CA VAL A 231 -16.50 -24.05 -27.13
C VAL A 231 -16.96 -25.51 -27.06
N ALA A 232 -18.09 -25.79 -26.39
CA ALA A 232 -18.64 -27.13 -26.28
C ALA A 232 -19.14 -27.65 -27.64
N LEU A 233 -19.94 -26.87 -28.37
CA LEU A 233 -20.43 -27.22 -29.72
C LEU A 233 -19.28 -27.56 -30.66
N TYR A 234 -18.23 -26.75 -30.63
CA TYR A 234 -17.01 -26.98 -31.40
C TYR A 234 -16.36 -28.32 -31.03
N SER A 235 -16.23 -28.60 -29.73
CA SER A 235 -15.60 -29.82 -29.21
C SER A 235 -16.40 -31.07 -29.57
N PHE A 236 -17.73 -31.00 -29.50
CA PHE A 236 -18.64 -32.09 -29.84
C PHE A 236 -18.57 -32.46 -31.32
N GLU A 237 -18.58 -31.49 -32.22
CA GLU A 237 -18.48 -31.78 -33.64
C GLU A 237 -17.17 -32.50 -33.99
N LYS A 238 -16.06 -32.03 -33.42
CA LYS A 238 -14.76 -32.67 -33.63
C LYS A 238 -14.69 -34.08 -33.04
N ALA A 239 -15.38 -34.30 -31.92
CA ALA A 239 -15.52 -35.62 -31.32
C ALA A 239 -16.28 -36.59 -32.25
N ILE A 240 -17.35 -36.11 -32.88
CA ILE A 240 -18.16 -36.88 -33.85
C ILE A 240 -17.33 -37.19 -35.10
N GLN A 241 -16.68 -36.18 -35.69
CA GLN A 241 -15.87 -36.36 -36.90
C GLN A 241 -14.73 -37.37 -36.72
N ASN A 242 -14.13 -37.41 -35.53
CA ASN A 242 -12.98 -38.29 -35.25
C ASN A 242 -13.35 -39.50 -34.39
N TRP A 243 -14.64 -39.82 -34.19
CA TRP A 243 -15.07 -40.86 -33.24
C TRP A 243 -14.49 -42.25 -33.57
N HIS A 244 -14.43 -42.55 -34.88
CA HIS A 244 -13.93 -43.82 -35.40
C HIS A 244 -12.40 -43.88 -35.51
N GLU A 245 -11.72 -42.74 -35.68
CA GLU A 245 -10.25 -42.64 -35.79
C GLU A 245 -9.54 -42.34 -34.46
N ALA A 246 -10.28 -41.92 -33.43
CA ALA A 246 -9.74 -41.59 -32.12
C ALA A 246 -9.30 -42.85 -31.36
N SER A 247 -8.00 -42.92 -31.04
CA SER A 247 -7.45 -43.91 -30.11
C SER A 247 -8.17 -43.88 -28.76
N SER A 248 -8.15 -45.00 -28.00
CA SER A 248 -8.80 -45.15 -26.69
C SER A 248 -8.48 -44.01 -25.69
N CYS A 249 -7.32 -43.34 -25.86
CA CYS A 249 -6.85 -42.22 -25.05
C CYS A 249 -7.50 -40.85 -25.41
N ARG A 250 -8.06 -40.67 -26.61
CA ARG A 250 -8.67 -39.39 -27.07
C ARG A 250 -10.17 -39.28 -26.78
N ARG A 251 -10.88 -40.40 -26.66
CA ARG A 251 -12.34 -40.43 -26.37
C ARG A 251 -12.72 -39.85 -25.00
N PRO A 252 -11.99 -40.10 -23.89
CA PRO A 252 -12.30 -39.51 -22.58
C PRO A 252 -12.21 -37.99 -22.58
N PHE A 253 -11.28 -37.40 -23.35
CA PHE A 253 -11.10 -35.96 -23.43
C PHE A 253 -12.33 -35.24 -23.99
N TYR A 254 -12.93 -35.79 -25.06
CA TYR A 254 -14.12 -35.19 -25.67
C TYR A 254 -15.35 -35.28 -24.76
N VAL A 255 -15.49 -36.39 -24.03
CA VAL A 255 -16.55 -36.57 -23.03
C VAL A 255 -16.37 -35.60 -21.86
N ILE A 256 -15.15 -35.47 -21.33
CA ILE A 256 -14.83 -34.53 -20.25
C ILE A 256 -15.09 -33.08 -20.70
N ALA A 257 -14.67 -32.71 -21.92
CA ALA A 257 -14.93 -31.37 -22.45
C ALA A 257 -16.44 -31.07 -22.58
N GLY A 258 -17.23 -32.05 -23.02
CA GLY A 258 -18.70 -31.95 -23.09
C GLY A 258 -19.37 -31.85 -21.72
N VAL A 259 -18.95 -32.68 -20.76
CA VAL A 259 -19.47 -32.67 -19.38
C VAL A 259 -19.11 -31.37 -18.67
N VAL A 260 -17.87 -30.88 -18.82
CA VAL A 260 -17.46 -29.57 -18.30
C VAL A 260 -18.30 -28.48 -18.96
N GLY A 261 -18.55 -28.54 -20.27
CA GLY A 261 -19.50 -27.68 -20.98
C GLY A 261 -20.89 -27.60 -20.33
N ALA A 262 -21.47 -28.76 -20.03
CA ALA A 262 -22.80 -28.88 -19.43
C ALA A 262 -22.83 -28.39 -17.97
N VAL A 263 -21.85 -28.77 -17.15
CA VAL A 263 -21.72 -28.30 -15.76
C VAL A 263 -21.56 -26.79 -15.72
N MET A 264 -20.79 -26.21 -16.65
CA MET A 264 -20.62 -24.77 -16.77
C MET A 264 -21.92 -24.04 -17.10
N ALA A 265 -22.70 -24.56 -18.05
CA ALA A 265 -24.00 -23.98 -18.39
C ALA A 265 -24.95 -23.97 -17.18
N VAL A 266 -24.93 -25.03 -16.37
CA VAL A 266 -25.71 -25.13 -15.13
C VAL A 266 -25.23 -24.14 -14.06
N THR A 267 -23.92 -24.02 -13.85
CA THR A 267 -23.35 -23.06 -12.87
C THR A 267 -23.59 -21.59 -13.24
N ALA A 268 -23.66 -21.27 -14.54
CA ALA A 268 -23.94 -19.92 -15.02
C ALA A 268 -25.42 -19.49 -14.82
N VAL A 269 -26.35 -20.46 -14.78
CA VAL A 269 -27.80 -20.22 -14.66
C VAL A 269 -28.26 -20.17 -13.19
N ARG A 270 -27.53 -20.82 -12.26
CA ARG A 270 -27.82 -20.76 -10.81
C ARG A 270 -26.56 -20.53 -9.97
N PRO A 271 -26.03 -19.29 -9.90
CA PRO A 271 -24.88 -18.97 -9.04
C PRO A 271 -25.15 -19.26 -7.56
N ASP A 272 -26.41 -19.12 -7.13
CA ASP A 272 -26.83 -19.28 -5.73
C ASP A 272 -26.77 -20.74 -5.26
N ALA A 273 -27.04 -21.68 -6.16
CA ALA A 273 -27.10 -23.12 -5.86
C ALA A 273 -25.73 -23.75 -5.56
N PHE A 274 -24.65 -23.06 -5.93
CA PHE A 274 -23.27 -23.52 -5.74
C PHE A 274 -22.46 -22.65 -4.76
N THR A 275 -23.13 -21.75 -4.03
CA THR A 275 -22.52 -21.11 -2.85
C THR A 275 -22.29 -22.17 -1.77
N THR A 276 -21.13 -22.81 -1.84
CA THR A 276 -20.70 -23.82 -0.88
C THR A 276 -20.32 -23.13 0.43
N LYS A 277 -21.35 -22.83 1.24
CA LYS A 277 -21.24 -22.50 2.68
C LYS A 277 -20.49 -23.58 3.49
N GLY A 278 -20.12 -24.72 2.90
CA GLY A 278 -19.49 -25.86 3.59
C GLY A 278 -17.98 -26.03 3.42
N ILE A 279 -17.40 -25.76 2.25
CA ILE A 279 -16.02 -26.21 1.94
C ILE A 279 -14.96 -25.14 2.25
N THR A 280 -15.31 -23.86 2.17
CA THR A 280 -14.43 -22.72 2.53
C THR A 280 -14.15 -22.61 4.04
N ASN A 281 -14.84 -23.41 4.88
CA ASN A 281 -14.66 -23.35 6.34
C ASN A 281 -13.43 -24.10 6.88
N ALA A 282 -12.80 -24.99 6.11
CA ALA A 282 -11.72 -25.83 6.63
C ALA A 282 -10.29 -25.32 6.38
N LEU A 283 -10.05 -24.41 5.43
CA LEU A 283 -8.69 -24.12 4.93
C LEU A 283 -8.20 -22.67 5.08
N ILE A 284 -9.03 -21.76 5.58
CA ILE A 284 -8.68 -20.33 5.69
C ILE A 284 -8.91 -19.89 7.13
N SER A 285 -7.87 -19.40 7.80
CA SER A 285 -7.95 -18.90 9.17
C SER A 285 -9.04 -17.83 9.28
N GLU A 286 -9.79 -17.83 10.38
CA GLU A 286 -10.84 -16.82 10.64
C GLU A 286 -10.32 -15.38 10.53
N SER A 287 -9.05 -15.15 10.89
CA SER A 287 -8.38 -13.86 10.78
C SER A 287 -8.33 -13.30 9.35
N PHE A 288 -8.17 -14.16 8.33
CA PHE A 288 -8.14 -13.73 6.94
C PHE A 288 -9.56 -13.42 6.41
N LYS A 289 -10.58 -14.17 6.86
CA LYS A 289 -11.98 -13.95 6.50
C LYS A 289 -12.54 -12.64 7.09
N GLN A 290 -12.17 -12.30 8.32
CA GLN A 290 -12.54 -11.03 8.93
C GLN A 290 -11.89 -9.82 8.23
N ASN A 291 -10.65 -9.97 7.75
CA ASN A 291 -9.95 -8.91 7.00
C ASN A 291 -10.48 -8.68 5.58
N MET A 292 -11.09 -9.68 4.92
CA MET A 292 -11.68 -9.49 3.59
C MET A 292 -13.10 -8.90 3.63
N THR A 293 -13.82 -9.04 4.74
CA THR A 293 -15.19 -8.52 4.92
C THR A 293 -15.22 -7.11 5.52
N ARG A 294 -14.18 -6.70 6.26
CA ARG A 294 -13.97 -5.32 6.70
C ARG A 294 -13.41 -4.51 5.53
N GLY A 295 -14.20 -3.59 4.98
CA GLY A 295 -13.71 -2.68 3.93
C GLY A 295 -12.52 -1.86 4.43
N LYS A 296 -11.60 -1.55 3.52
CA LYS A 296 -10.31 -0.96 3.82
C LYS A 296 -10.41 0.54 4.10
N VAL A 297 -9.46 1.04 4.90
CA VAL A 297 -9.25 2.47 5.14
C VAL A 297 -8.09 2.94 4.28
N ALA A 298 -8.36 3.74 3.27
CA ALA A 298 -7.31 4.40 2.50
C ALA A 298 -6.65 5.48 3.36
N THR A 299 -5.33 5.57 3.34
CA THR A 299 -4.59 6.43 4.28
C THR A 299 -3.60 7.37 3.61
N VAL A 300 -3.50 8.57 4.15
CA VAL A 300 -2.47 9.56 3.82
C VAL A 300 -1.85 10.10 5.11
N GLY A 301 -0.53 10.09 5.23
CA GLY A 301 0.15 10.64 6.41
C GLY A 301 0.01 9.77 7.67
N VAL A 302 -0.27 8.48 7.48
CA VAL A 302 -0.48 7.51 8.56
C VAL A 302 0.67 6.54 8.56
N TYR A 303 1.08 6.16 9.75
CA TYR A 303 2.18 5.24 9.99
C TYR A 303 1.84 3.84 9.49
N ASP A 304 2.77 3.24 8.72
CA ASP A 304 2.69 1.85 8.29
C ASP A 304 3.65 0.98 9.11
N PRO A 305 3.15 0.04 9.94
CA PRO A 305 4.00 -0.78 10.79
C PRO A 305 4.90 -1.73 9.99
N ASP A 306 4.53 -2.10 8.76
CA ASP A 306 5.22 -3.10 7.94
C ASP A 306 6.41 -2.53 7.16
N TRP A 307 6.60 -1.21 7.22
CA TRP A 307 7.67 -0.55 6.49
C TRP A 307 9.01 -0.71 7.19
N PRO A 308 10.11 -0.95 6.43
CA PRO A 308 11.43 -1.05 7.01
C PRO A 308 11.85 0.29 7.61
N ARG A 309 12.38 0.23 8.84
CA ARG A 309 12.64 1.40 9.66
C ARG A 309 14.14 1.64 9.81
N PRO A 310 14.60 2.89 9.69
CA PRO A 310 15.93 3.26 10.15
C PRO A 310 16.04 3.07 11.66
N PRO A 311 17.13 2.49 12.18
CA PRO A 311 17.42 2.54 13.60
C PRO A 311 17.67 3.99 14.04
N SER A 312 17.36 4.29 15.30
CA SER A 312 17.75 5.57 15.92
C SER A 312 19.24 5.57 16.23
N LEU A 313 19.89 6.74 16.18
CA LEU A 313 21.35 6.85 16.29
C LEU A 313 21.74 7.99 17.24
N THR A 314 22.77 7.72 18.04
CA THR A 314 23.52 8.77 18.74
C THR A 314 24.47 9.49 17.78
N GLN A 315 24.98 10.66 18.19
CA GLN A 315 26.03 11.35 17.44
C GLN A 315 27.24 10.47 17.18
N ALA A 316 27.72 9.76 18.20
CA ALA A 316 28.88 8.88 18.08
C ALA A 316 28.62 7.74 17.07
N GLN A 317 27.44 7.12 17.13
CA GLN A 317 27.05 6.05 16.20
C GLN A 317 26.93 6.55 14.76
N ALA A 318 26.36 7.73 14.54
CA ALA A 318 26.20 8.29 13.21
C ALA A 318 27.52 8.75 12.59
N THR A 319 28.40 9.36 13.40
CA THR A 319 29.76 9.73 13.00
C THR A 319 30.57 8.49 12.64
N ALA A 320 30.51 7.43 13.46
CA ALA A 320 31.18 6.15 13.19
C ALA A 320 30.66 5.47 11.91
N ALA A 321 29.36 5.61 11.61
CA ALA A 321 28.73 5.00 10.46
C ALA A 321 28.86 5.83 9.15
N ALA A 322 29.53 6.99 9.17
CA ALA A 322 29.74 7.88 8.02
C ALA A 322 28.45 8.16 7.19
N LEU A 323 27.30 8.21 7.86
CA LEU A 323 26.00 8.21 7.19
C LEU A 323 25.76 9.54 6.46
N GLY A 324 25.93 9.52 5.13
CA GLY A 324 25.37 10.51 4.22
C GLY A 324 24.11 9.96 3.60
N LEU A 325 22.93 10.38 4.07
CA LEU A 325 21.65 9.92 3.50
C LEU A 325 21.53 10.44 2.04
N GLY A 326 21.93 9.59 1.10
CA GLY A 326 21.69 9.75 -0.33
C GLY A 326 20.26 9.40 -0.71
N ALA A 327 20.00 9.28 -2.01
CA ALA A 327 18.70 8.89 -2.57
C ALA A 327 18.17 7.51 -2.08
N ASP A 328 19.01 6.76 -1.36
CA ASP A 328 18.77 5.41 -0.86
C ASP A 328 18.58 5.38 0.67
N GLY A 329 18.49 6.56 1.29
CA GLY A 329 18.18 6.69 2.70
C GLY A 329 16.82 6.05 3.03
N PRO A 330 16.66 5.49 4.23
CA PRO A 330 15.46 4.76 4.60
C PRO A 330 14.21 5.62 4.46
N ALA A 331 13.13 5.00 3.97
CA ALA A 331 11.90 5.70 3.59
C ALA A 331 11.17 6.25 4.82
N ALA A 332 10.45 7.36 4.64
CA ALA A 332 9.53 7.85 5.65
C ALA A 332 8.32 6.90 5.78
N TRP A 333 7.79 6.72 6.98
CA TRP A 333 6.90 5.61 7.27
C TRP A 333 5.44 5.90 6.86
N GLU A 334 5.21 7.16 6.50
CA GLU A 334 4.02 7.68 5.85
C GLU A 334 4.14 7.73 4.31
N SER A 335 5.32 7.44 3.72
CA SER A 335 5.54 7.51 2.27
C SER A 335 6.81 6.84 1.73
N ALA A 336 6.76 6.27 0.52
CA ALA A 336 7.86 5.56 -0.18
C ALA A 336 9.11 6.38 -0.46
N ARG A 337 9.08 7.68 -0.18
CA ARG A 337 10.13 8.60 -0.57
C ARG A 337 11.29 8.54 0.42
N PRO A 338 12.52 8.77 -0.07
CA PRO A 338 13.68 8.98 0.79
C PRO A 338 13.49 10.15 1.75
N LEU A 339 14.07 10.05 2.94
CA LEU A 339 14.19 11.13 3.90
C LEU A 339 15.02 12.29 3.34
N LYS A 340 14.58 13.52 3.58
CA LYS A 340 15.28 14.75 3.21
C LYS A 340 15.79 15.47 4.44
N THR A 341 16.90 16.20 4.32
CA THR A 341 17.52 16.98 5.41
C THR A 341 16.57 17.94 6.11
N LEU A 342 15.60 18.51 5.40
CA LEU A 342 14.62 19.47 5.94
C LEU A 342 13.31 18.81 6.42
N ASP A 343 13.20 17.48 6.35
CA ASP A 343 12.02 16.77 6.84
C ASP A 343 11.88 16.95 8.34
N ASN A 344 10.64 16.99 8.81
CA ASN A 344 10.34 17.10 10.23
C ASN A 344 10.04 15.71 10.80
N MET A 345 10.96 15.14 11.58
CA MET A 345 10.79 13.81 12.17
C MET A 345 9.64 13.72 13.18
N GLY A 346 9.13 14.86 13.66
CA GLY A 346 7.89 14.90 14.44
C GLY A 346 6.69 14.34 13.68
N ASN A 347 6.71 14.34 12.34
CA ASN A 347 5.66 13.71 11.54
C ASN A 347 5.57 12.19 11.79
N LEU A 348 6.67 11.54 12.20
CA LEU A 348 6.63 10.12 12.59
C LEU A 348 5.77 9.91 13.84
N VAL A 349 5.90 10.80 14.83
CA VAL A 349 5.10 10.76 16.05
C VAL A 349 3.63 11.05 15.73
N TRP A 350 3.38 12.03 14.86
CA TRP A 350 2.01 12.35 14.42
C TRP A 350 1.35 11.17 13.73
N SER A 351 2.03 10.60 12.73
CA SER A 351 1.53 9.49 11.94
C SER A 351 1.34 8.23 12.78
N LEU A 352 2.23 7.97 13.76
CA LEU A 352 2.07 6.91 14.76
C LEU A 352 0.83 7.16 15.64
N GLY A 353 0.59 8.40 16.05
CA GLY A 353 -0.63 8.78 16.77
C GLY A 353 -1.89 8.52 15.95
N ALA A 354 -1.88 8.92 14.67
CA ALA A 354 -3.00 8.69 13.76
C ALA A 354 -3.26 7.19 13.54
N TRP A 355 -2.20 6.39 13.42
CA TRP A 355 -2.30 4.93 13.40
C TRP A 355 -2.86 4.41 14.73
N SER A 356 -2.39 4.91 15.88
CA SER A 356 -2.82 4.43 17.21
C SER A 356 -4.32 4.60 17.47
N LEU A 357 -4.98 5.59 16.85
CA LEU A 357 -6.42 5.80 16.94
C LEU A 357 -7.25 4.61 16.38
N LEU A 358 -6.79 3.96 15.32
CA LEU A 358 -7.46 2.80 14.71
C LEU A 358 -6.73 1.48 15.04
N GLY A 359 -5.40 1.51 15.16
CA GLY A 359 -4.54 0.37 15.39
C GLY A 359 -4.72 -0.71 14.32
N GLY A 360 -4.73 -1.97 14.74
CA GLY A 360 -5.05 -3.12 13.88
C GLY A 360 -6.55 -3.42 13.74
N SER A 361 -7.45 -2.51 14.14
CA SER A 361 -8.90 -2.80 14.16
C SER A 361 -9.51 -2.89 12.75
N GLN A 362 -8.88 -2.26 11.76
CA GLN A 362 -9.34 -2.19 10.38
C GLN A 362 -8.18 -2.43 9.40
N PRO A 363 -8.42 -3.06 8.23
CA PRO A 363 -7.40 -3.20 7.21
C PRO A 363 -7.13 -1.85 6.51
N TYR A 364 -5.86 -1.54 6.27
CA TYR A 364 -5.45 -0.31 5.59
C TYR A 364 -5.18 -0.52 4.10
N ALA A 365 -5.44 0.52 3.30
CA ALA A 365 -5.01 0.65 1.92
C ALA A 365 -3.97 1.78 1.82
N MET A 366 -2.73 1.51 2.22
CA MET A 366 -1.63 2.50 2.25
C MET A 366 -1.08 2.81 0.84
N ARG A 367 -1.22 1.88 -0.11
CA ARG A 367 -0.71 1.97 -1.48
C ARG A 367 -1.65 2.73 -2.40
N ARG A 368 -1.39 4.04 -2.56
CA ARG A 368 -2.22 4.95 -3.36
C ARG A 368 -2.35 4.55 -4.83
N ASP A 369 -1.30 3.96 -5.39
CA ASP A 369 -1.28 3.43 -6.76
C ASP A 369 -2.29 2.29 -6.98
N LEU A 370 -2.75 1.64 -5.90
CA LEU A 370 -3.74 0.57 -5.95
C LEU A 370 -5.16 1.05 -5.62
N TRP A 371 -5.35 2.32 -5.27
CA TRP A 371 -6.67 2.81 -4.84
C TRP A 371 -7.71 2.71 -5.94
N THR A 372 -7.36 3.05 -7.17
CA THR A 372 -8.29 2.99 -8.31
C THR A 372 -8.79 1.57 -8.56
N THR A 373 -7.90 0.56 -8.45
CA THR A 373 -8.25 -0.85 -8.64
C THR A 373 -8.92 -1.46 -7.41
N GLN A 374 -8.71 -0.88 -6.22
CA GLN A 374 -9.30 -1.32 -4.95
C GLN A 374 -10.50 -0.47 -4.50
N ALA A 375 -10.96 0.47 -5.33
CA ALA A 375 -11.93 1.50 -4.94
C ALA A 375 -13.21 0.91 -4.34
N SER A 376 -13.70 -0.22 -4.87
CA SER A 376 -14.88 -0.93 -4.37
C SER A 376 -14.71 -1.53 -2.96
N THR A 377 -13.48 -1.68 -2.49
CA THR A 377 -13.16 -2.22 -1.16
C THR A 377 -12.86 -1.11 -0.14
N ILE A 378 -12.62 0.12 -0.58
CA ILE A 378 -12.26 1.25 0.29
C ILE A 378 -13.53 1.91 0.82
N LYS A 379 -13.66 1.99 2.14
CA LYS A 379 -14.83 2.57 2.81
C LYS A 379 -14.62 4.00 3.27
N VAL A 380 -13.40 4.36 3.66
CA VAL A 380 -13.07 5.70 4.18
C VAL A 380 -11.68 6.10 3.71
N LEU A 381 -11.50 7.38 3.40
CA LEU A 381 -10.20 8.02 3.22
C LEU A 381 -9.82 8.77 4.49
N LEU A 382 -8.81 8.28 5.21
CA LEU A 382 -8.24 8.90 6.41
C LEU A 382 -6.98 9.69 6.05
N VAL A 383 -7.03 11.00 6.23
CA VAL A 383 -5.93 11.93 5.97
C VAL A 383 -5.42 12.48 7.28
N ALA A 384 -4.23 12.05 7.71
CA ALA A 384 -3.50 12.68 8.80
C ALA A 384 -2.54 13.72 8.23
N THR A 385 -2.69 14.97 8.66
CA THR A 385 -1.89 16.08 8.13
C THR A 385 -1.62 17.12 9.20
N GLY A 386 -0.54 17.88 9.02
CA GLY A 386 -0.13 18.92 9.96
C GLY A 386 -0.50 20.35 9.53
N PRO A 387 0.36 21.35 9.83
CA PRO A 387 0.18 22.75 9.46
C PRO A 387 -0.03 22.95 7.95
N LEU A 388 -1.25 23.08 7.46
CA LEU A 388 -1.57 23.02 6.02
C LEU A 388 -2.15 24.33 5.49
N ILE A 389 -3.04 24.98 6.24
CA ILE A 389 -3.85 26.11 5.78
C ILE A 389 -3.34 27.44 6.35
N GLY A 390 -3.49 28.53 5.60
CA GLY A 390 -2.96 29.85 5.95
C GLY A 390 -2.35 30.58 4.74
N PRO A 391 -1.78 31.77 4.93
CA PRO A 391 -1.19 32.56 3.84
C PRO A 391 0.03 31.88 3.19
N LEU A 392 0.76 31.05 3.95
CA LEU A 392 1.96 30.33 3.47
C LEU A 392 1.64 28.96 2.88
N SER A 393 0.39 28.72 2.48
CA SER A 393 -0.03 27.42 1.94
C SER A 393 0.63 27.18 0.59
N LYS A 394 1.31 26.04 0.47
CA LYS A 394 2.05 25.65 -0.73
C LYS A 394 1.30 24.57 -1.48
N ASP A 395 1.20 24.73 -2.80
CA ASP A 395 0.61 23.75 -3.71
C ASP A 395 1.29 22.39 -3.60
N SER A 396 2.60 22.36 -3.33
CA SER A 396 3.37 21.12 -3.14
C SER A 396 2.87 20.24 -1.99
N ARG A 397 2.09 20.79 -1.05
CA ARG A 397 1.46 20.03 0.04
C ARG A 397 -0.05 19.89 -0.11
N ILE A 398 -0.73 20.90 -0.65
CA ILE A 398 -2.18 20.85 -0.87
C ILE A 398 -2.53 19.93 -2.04
N LYS A 399 -1.84 20.06 -3.17
CA LYS A 399 -2.17 19.33 -4.39
C LYS A 399 -2.16 17.80 -4.19
N PRO A 400 -1.15 17.18 -3.55
CA PRO A 400 -1.17 15.73 -3.33
C PRO A 400 -2.35 15.24 -2.47
N LEU A 401 -2.86 16.08 -1.56
CA LEU A 401 -4.04 15.76 -0.75
C LEU A 401 -5.33 15.94 -1.55
N SER A 402 -5.40 17.00 -2.35
CA SER A 402 -6.51 17.24 -3.28
C SER A 402 -6.64 16.11 -4.31
N ASP A 403 -5.52 15.67 -4.89
CA ASP A 403 -5.45 14.54 -5.82
C ASP A 403 -5.89 13.23 -5.14
N ALA A 404 -5.50 13.00 -3.88
CA ALA A 404 -5.91 11.84 -3.10
C ALA A 404 -7.42 11.81 -2.84
N ILE A 405 -8.03 12.96 -2.52
CA ILE A 405 -9.48 13.10 -2.38
C ILE A 405 -10.18 12.84 -3.72
N ALA A 406 -9.67 13.39 -4.81
CA ALA A 406 -10.22 13.22 -6.15
C ALA A 406 -10.15 11.77 -6.65
N ALA A 407 -9.10 11.02 -6.29
CA ALA A 407 -8.92 9.61 -6.67
C ALA A 407 -9.99 8.67 -6.12
N LEU A 408 -10.68 9.06 -5.03
CA LEU A 408 -11.72 8.27 -4.38
C LEU A 408 -13.03 9.08 -4.29
N PRO A 409 -13.71 9.37 -5.42
CA PRO A 409 -14.78 10.39 -5.49
C PRO A 409 -16.03 10.06 -4.65
N ASN A 410 -16.27 8.77 -4.38
CA ASN A 410 -17.47 8.28 -3.69
C ASN A 410 -17.20 7.85 -2.24
N VAL A 411 -16.02 8.13 -1.72
CA VAL A 411 -15.59 7.69 -0.38
C VAL A 411 -15.63 8.88 0.59
N PRO A 412 -16.19 8.71 1.81
CA PRO A 412 -16.13 9.73 2.87
C PRO A 412 -14.67 10.05 3.25
N VAL A 413 -14.43 11.29 3.68
CA VAL A 413 -13.10 11.77 4.05
C VAL A 413 -13.02 12.17 5.51
N VAL A 414 -12.02 11.67 6.20
CA VAL A 414 -11.70 12.04 7.58
C VAL A 414 -10.36 12.74 7.58
N VAL A 415 -10.30 13.97 8.10
CA VAL A 415 -9.05 14.70 8.27
C VAL A 415 -8.69 14.77 9.74
N LEU A 416 -7.44 14.41 10.07
CA LEU A 416 -6.92 14.42 11.43
C LEU A 416 -5.90 15.55 11.60
N GLY A 417 -6.25 16.51 12.46
CA GLY A 417 -5.39 17.55 13.04
C GLY A 417 -4.74 18.51 12.03
N MET A 418 -5.54 18.92 11.04
CA MET A 418 -5.21 20.03 10.16
C MET A 418 -4.95 21.30 11.00
N GLY A 419 -3.92 22.05 10.65
CA GLY A 419 -3.50 23.23 11.41
C GLY A 419 -3.09 24.41 10.54
N LEU A 420 -2.83 25.54 11.20
CA LEU A 420 -2.31 26.75 10.57
C LEU A 420 -0.85 26.60 10.15
N ASN A 421 -0.51 27.12 8.98
CA ASN A 421 0.87 27.29 8.53
C ASN A 421 1.45 28.68 8.78
N HIS A 422 0.80 29.46 9.65
CA HIS A 422 1.20 30.81 10.06
C HIS A 422 1.23 30.94 11.58
N HIS A 423 1.88 31.99 12.07
CA HIS A 423 2.06 32.29 13.49
C HIS A 423 0.89 33.06 14.13
N ASN A 424 -0.16 33.38 13.37
CA ASN A 424 -1.25 34.26 13.79
C ASN A 424 -2.62 33.68 13.35
N CYS A 425 -3.58 33.67 14.27
CA CYS A 425 -4.96 33.20 14.05
C CYS A 425 -5.78 34.10 13.12
N SER A 426 -5.40 35.37 12.97
CA SER A 426 -6.14 36.36 12.18
C SER A 426 -5.62 36.52 10.75
N ALA A 427 -4.68 35.66 10.33
CA ALA A 427 -4.14 35.73 8.98
C ALA A 427 -5.16 35.30 7.92
N GLU A 428 -5.12 35.93 6.75
CA GLU A 428 -6.00 35.56 5.64
C GLU A 428 -5.54 34.27 4.95
N LEU A 429 -6.51 33.47 4.51
CA LEU A 429 -6.25 32.26 3.73
C LEU A 429 -5.95 32.64 2.28
N ASN A 430 -4.89 32.06 1.71
CA ASN A 430 -4.62 32.22 0.29
C ASN A 430 -5.58 31.39 -0.58
N LEU A 431 -5.58 31.64 -1.90
CA LEU A 431 -6.48 30.96 -2.84
C LEU A 431 -6.35 29.43 -2.83
N ALA A 432 -5.14 28.90 -2.69
CA ALA A 432 -4.91 27.45 -2.64
C ALA A 432 -5.55 26.82 -1.40
N ALA A 433 -5.43 27.47 -0.23
CA ALA A 433 -6.08 27.04 1.00
C ALA A 433 -7.60 27.09 0.88
N LEU A 434 -8.15 28.19 0.34
CA LEU A 434 -9.60 28.34 0.13
C LEU A 434 -10.15 27.27 -0.81
N ALA A 435 -9.49 27.01 -1.94
CA ALA A 435 -9.90 25.99 -2.89
C ALA A 435 -9.90 24.58 -2.28
N PHE A 436 -8.86 24.25 -1.50
CA PHE A 436 -8.77 22.96 -0.81
C PHE A 436 -9.86 22.80 0.26
N LEU A 437 -10.13 23.85 1.06
CA LEU A 437 -11.18 23.81 2.07
C LEU A 437 -12.57 23.68 1.45
N ARG A 438 -12.83 24.30 0.29
CA ARG A 438 -14.09 24.09 -0.46
C ARG A 438 -14.24 22.64 -0.88
N GLN A 439 -13.24 22.07 -1.56
CA GLN A 439 -13.25 20.67 -1.98
C GLN A 439 -13.50 19.72 -0.79
N LEU A 440 -12.81 19.96 0.33
CA LEU A 440 -12.93 19.12 1.52
C LEU A 440 -14.31 19.24 2.16
N THR A 441 -14.85 20.45 2.28
CA THR A 441 -16.15 20.71 2.88
C THR A 441 -17.27 20.13 2.02
N GLU A 442 -17.23 20.34 0.70
CA GLU A 442 -18.14 19.72 -0.26
C GLU A 442 -18.09 18.20 -0.19
N ARG A 443 -16.89 17.61 -0.04
CA ARG A 443 -16.75 16.16 0.13
C ARG A 443 -17.43 15.67 1.41
N VAL A 444 -17.16 16.33 2.54
CA VAL A 444 -17.76 15.94 3.82
C VAL A 444 -19.28 16.08 3.79
N GLN A 445 -19.81 17.14 3.18
CA GLN A 445 -21.25 17.36 3.04
C GLN A 445 -21.92 16.32 2.13
N SER A 446 -21.30 15.98 1.00
CA SER A 446 -21.90 15.09 -0.01
C SER A 446 -21.73 13.59 0.27
N ARG A 447 -20.65 13.19 0.97
CA ARG A 447 -20.28 11.79 1.17
C ARG A 447 -20.14 11.38 2.64
N GLY A 448 -20.17 12.34 3.57
CA GLY A 448 -19.87 12.11 4.98
C GLY A 448 -18.37 12.22 5.29
N GLY A 449 -18.04 12.18 6.58
CA GLY A 449 -16.69 12.48 7.06
C GLY A 449 -16.66 13.57 8.12
N PHE A 450 -15.46 14.00 8.46
CA PHE A 450 -15.26 15.17 9.33
C PHE A 450 -13.88 15.78 9.14
N ILE A 451 -13.76 17.04 9.56
CA ILE A 451 -12.52 17.81 9.51
C ILE A 451 -12.04 18.08 10.94
N GLY A 452 -11.06 17.31 11.39
CA GLY A 452 -10.39 17.52 12.67
C GLY A 452 -9.29 18.58 12.56
N VAL A 453 -9.31 19.57 13.45
CA VAL A 453 -8.31 20.62 13.55
C VAL A 453 -7.55 20.59 14.88
N ARG A 454 -6.38 21.22 14.89
CA ARG A 454 -5.44 21.21 16.03
C ARG A 454 -5.92 21.97 17.26
N GLY A 455 -6.65 23.06 17.07
CA GLY A 455 -7.02 23.97 18.15
C GLY A 455 -8.05 24.99 17.71
N GLU A 456 -8.53 25.76 18.68
CA GLU A 456 -9.56 26.79 18.49
C GLU A 456 -9.10 27.89 17.53
N CYS A 457 -7.82 28.24 17.55
CA CYS A 457 -7.23 29.20 16.61
C CYS A 457 -7.43 28.76 15.15
N THR A 458 -7.07 27.52 14.81
CA THR A 458 -7.30 26.96 13.48
C THR A 458 -8.81 26.92 13.15
N GLN A 459 -9.64 26.50 14.10
CA GLN A 459 -11.10 26.42 13.92
C GLN A 459 -11.71 27.79 13.62
N GLN A 460 -11.30 28.82 14.36
CA GLN A 460 -11.80 30.19 14.20
C GLN A 460 -11.40 30.76 12.85
N MET A 461 -10.16 30.53 12.39
CA MET A 461 -9.73 30.96 11.07
C MET A 461 -10.59 30.33 9.97
N MET A 462 -10.90 29.03 10.07
CA MET A 462 -11.79 28.36 9.13
C MET A 462 -13.20 28.97 9.16
N ARG A 463 -13.76 29.21 10.34
CA ARG A 463 -15.10 29.80 10.54
C ARG A 463 -15.22 31.19 9.91
N THR A 464 -14.26 32.08 10.17
CA THR A 464 -14.25 33.45 9.61
C THR A 464 -14.16 33.44 8.08
N ASN A 465 -13.63 32.39 7.48
CA ASN A 465 -13.54 32.21 6.02
C ASN A 465 -14.72 31.39 5.44
N GLY A 466 -15.80 31.18 6.20
CA GLY A 466 -17.01 30.50 5.73
C GLY A 466 -17.02 28.98 5.89
N PHE A 467 -16.06 28.38 6.60
CA PHE A 467 -15.98 26.93 6.83
C PHE A 467 -16.21 26.60 8.31
N SER A 468 -17.47 26.38 8.68
CA SER A 468 -17.86 26.16 10.09
C SER A 468 -17.79 24.71 10.57
N ASN A 469 -17.73 23.73 9.66
CA ASN A 469 -17.86 22.31 9.95
C ASN A 469 -16.50 21.65 10.25
N SER A 470 -15.84 22.10 11.32
CA SER A 470 -14.60 21.49 11.82
C SER A 470 -14.63 21.27 13.34
N GLU A 471 -13.90 20.27 13.80
CA GLU A 471 -13.87 19.79 15.18
C GLU A 471 -12.48 19.96 15.78
N VAL A 472 -12.36 20.60 16.94
CA VAL A 472 -11.08 20.70 17.65
C VAL A 472 -10.77 19.35 18.30
N LEU A 473 -9.72 18.69 17.85
CA LEU A 473 -9.34 17.34 18.29
C LEU A 473 -7.89 17.23 18.77
N GLY A 474 -7.13 18.33 18.71
CA GLY A 474 -5.74 18.33 19.14
C GLY A 474 -4.84 17.52 18.21
N CYS A 475 -3.91 16.77 18.82
CA CYS A 475 -2.99 15.90 18.11
C CYS A 475 -3.35 14.42 18.35
N PRO A 476 -3.39 13.56 17.29
CA PRO A 476 -3.60 12.13 17.45
C PRO A 476 -2.58 11.46 18.39
N SER A 477 -1.37 12.03 18.50
CA SER A 477 -0.31 11.45 19.33
C SER A 477 -0.55 11.51 20.84
N LEU A 478 -1.59 12.23 21.29
CA LEU A 478 -2.10 12.17 22.67
C LEU A 478 -2.46 10.74 23.10
N PHE A 479 -2.74 9.87 22.13
CA PHE A 479 -3.22 8.52 22.32
C PHE A 479 -2.18 7.42 22.00
N ILE A 480 -0.91 7.79 21.78
CA ILE A 480 0.19 6.80 21.64
C ILE A 480 0.28 5.95 22.91
N ASN A 481 0.06 6.57 24.07
CA ASN A 481 -0.12 5.85 25.32
C ASN A 481 -1.59 5.94 25.74
N ALA A 482 -2.30 4.83 25.59
CA ALA A 482 -3.71 4.70 25.94
C ALA A 482 -3.96 4.41 27.44
N SER A 483 -2.91 4.32 28.26
CA SER A 483 -3.05 4.00 29.68
C SER A 483 -3.94 5.03 30.41
N GLN A 484 -4.88 4.53 31.21
CA GLN A 484 -5.71 5.35 32.10
C GLN A 484 -4.85 6.03 33.18
N ASN A 485 -3.77 5.39 33.62
CA ASN A 485 -2.91 5.87 34.71
C ASN A 485 -1.88 6.91 34.28
N LEU A 486 -1.81 7.24 32.97
CA LEU A 486 -0.77 8.14 32.46
C LEU A 486 -0.76 9.51 33.16
N ALA A 487 -1.94 10.11 33.38
CA ALA A 487 -2.04 11.39 34.06
C ALA A 487 -1.50 11.33 35.49
N GLN A 488 -1.75 10.24 36.21
CA GLN A 488 -1.25 10.03 37.57
C GLN A 488 0.28 9.81 37.59
N VAL A 489 0.79 9.01 36.65
CA VAL A 489 2.24 8.78 36.49
C VAL A 489 2.96 10.11 36.25
N LEU A 490 2.45 10.93 35.34
CA LEU A 490 2.99 12.25 35.06
C LEU A 490 2.88 13.15 36.30
N SER A 491 1.73 13.18 36.98
CA SER A 491 1.53 14.01 38.18
C SER A 491 2.58 13.75 39.25
N ASN A 492 2.87 12.47 39.53
CA ASN A 492 3.87 12.09 40.51
C ASN A 492 5.27 12.59 40.11
N LYS A 493 5.64 12.45 38.84
CA LYS A 493 6.93 12.93 38.34
C LYS A 493 7.04 14.45 38.34
N TYR A 494 6.00 15.17 37.91
CA TYR A 494 5.99 16.64 37.96
C TYR A 494 6.18 17.19 39.38
N ARG A 495 5.56 16.57 40.39
CA ARG A 495 5.72 16.96 41.81
C ARG A 495 7.15 16.79 42.32
N GLN A 496 7.89 15.82 41.79
CA GLN A 496 9.28 15.56 42.18
C GLN A 496 10.28 16.49 41.49
N LEU A 497 9.90 17.16 40.39
CA LEU A 497 10.83 17.97 39.60
C LEU A 497 11.51 19.11 40.38
N PRO A 498 10.81 19.91 41.21
CA PRO A 498 11.46 21.01 41.93
C PRO A 498 12.56 20.53 42.89
N GLU A 499 12.32 19.44 43.62
CA GLU A 499 13.30 18.84 44.54
C GLU A 499 14.52 18.30 43.77
N ARG A 500 14.26 17.58 42.66
CA ARG A 500 15.33 17.03 41.83
C ARG A 500 16.16 18.11 41.11
N LEU A 501 15.51 19.21 40.74
CA LEU A 501 16.15 20.39 40.19
C LEU A 501 17.08 21.06 41.21
N ALA A 502 16.63 21.21 42.45
CA ALA A 502 17.44 21.75 43.54
C ALA A 502 18.64 20.85 43.87
N ALA A 503 18.47 19.53 43.78
CA ALA A 503 19.54 18.55 43.98
C ALA A 503 20.54 18.43 42.81
N GLY A 504 20.29 19.08 41.66
CA GLY A 504 21.15 18.97 40.47
C GLY A 504 21.11 17.59 39.77
N HIS A 505 20.16 16.72 40.11
CA HIS A 505 20.06 15.34 39.62
C HIS A 505 18.94 15.18 38.57
N LEU A 506 19.00 15.98 37.50
CA LEU A 506 18.05 15.91 36.39
C LEU A 506 18.76 15.61 35.08
N ARG A 507 18.41 14.48 34.46
CA ARG A 507 18.73 14.23 33.07
C ARG A 507 17.68 14.87 32.18
N VAL A 508 18.06 15.91 31.45
CA VAL A 508 17.14 16.74 30.67
C VAL A 508 17.32 16.54 29.18
N GLY A 509 16.22 16.32 28.45
CA GLY A 509 16.21 16.35 26.99
C GLY A 509 15.77 17.72 26.49
N LEU A 510 16.57 18.34 25.62
CA LEU A 510 16.27 19.65 25.03
C LEU A 510 15.81 19.48 23.57
N LEU A 511 14.62 19.96 23.27
CA LEU A 511 14.03 19.99 21.93
C LEU A 511 13.95 21.45 21.43
N PRO A 512 15.04 22.00 20.88
CA PRO A 512 15.09 23.39 20.48
C PRO A 512 14.14 23.69 19.29
N PRO A 513 13.78 24.96 19.08
CA PRO A 513 12.90 25.35 17.99
C PRO A 513 13.63 25.22 16.65
N ALA A 514 12.88 24.94 15.58
CA ALA A 514 13.46 24.93 14.23
C ALA A 514 13.76 26.35 13.70
N ILE A 515 13.04 27.35 14.19
CA ILE A 515 13.04 28.74 13.70
C ILE A 515 13.16 29.68 14.91
N GLY A 516 13.82 30.82 14.73
CA GLY A 516 13.91 31.89 15.72
C GLY A 516 15.17 31.82 16.56
N ASP A 517 16.16 32.66 16.24
CA ASP A 517 17.51 32.59 16.83
C ASP A 517 17.50 32.89 18.33
N ARG A 518 16.65 33.82 18.78
CA ARG A 518 16.50 34.15 20.21
C ARG A 518 16.07 32.97 21.08
N LEU A 519 15.11 32.16 20.62
CA LEU A 519 14.62 31.03 21.41
C LEU A 519 15.63 29.87 21.36
N LYS A 520 16.45 29.77 20.30
CA LYS A 520 17.62 28.88 20.26
C LYS A 520 18.69 29.30 21.26
N GLU A 521 19.05 30.58 21.28
CA GLU A 521 20.00 31.15 22.24
C GLU A 521 19.53 30.94 23.68
N ALA A 522 18.24 31.10 23.94
CA ALA A 522 17.69 30.86 25.27
C ALA A 522 17.84 29.39 25.70
N PHE A 523 17.50 28.43 24.83
CA PHE A 523 17.71 26.99 25.09
C PHE A 523 19.20 26.65 25.28
N PHE A 524 20.09 27.35 24.57
CA PHE A 524 21.53 27.23 24.74
C PHE A 524 22.03 27.75 26.10
N ASN A 525 21.52 28.90 26.53
CA ASN A 525 21.85 29.46 27.84
C ASN A 525 21.32 28.57 28.97
N LEU A 526 20.13 27.96 28.81
CA LEU A 526 19.63 26.95 29.74
C LEU A 526 20.62 25.79 29.89
N SER A 527 21.09 25.23 28.76
CA SER A 527 21.96 24.05 28.78
C SER A 527 23.32 24.35 29.40
N SER A 528 23.93 25.47 29.04
CA SER A 528 25.26 25.86 29.51
C SER A 528 25.29 26.36 30.95
N MET A 529 24.23 27.03 31.43
CA MET A 529 24.27 27.72 32.72
C MET A 529 23.55 26.98 33.86
N VAL A 530 22.57 26.11 33.55
CA VAL A 530 21.70 25.47 34.56
C VAL A 530 21.96 23.97 34.68
N LEU A 531 22.18 23.31 33.54
CA LEU A 531 22.14 21.85 33.46
C LEU A 531 23.52 21.17 33.58
N GLN A 532 24.61 21.95 33.59
CA GLN A 532 25.99 21.51 33.94
C GLN A 532 26.33 20.10 33.41
N ASP A 533 26.15 19.89 32.10
CA ASP A 533 26.41 18.66 31.34
C ASP A 533 25.43 17.47 31.50
N ASN A 534 24.39 17.55 32.34
CA ASN A 534 23.37 16.49 32.45
C ASN A 534 22.19 16.68 31.47
N TYR A 535 22.50 16.90 30.19
CA TYR A 535 21.47 17.13 29.18
C TYR A 535 21.82 16.52 27.81
N ASN A 536 20.79 16.21 27.04
CA ASN A 536 20.92 15.76 25.65
C ASN A 536 20.15 16.70 24.72
N TYR A 537 20.76 17.07 23.60
CA TYR A 537 20.05 17.77 22.52
C TYR A 537 19.35 16.76 21.62
N ILE A 538 18.03 16.87 21.51
CA ILE A 538 17.21 15.98 20.69
C ILE A 538 16.85 16.71 19.39
N TYR A 539 17.31 16.18 18.27
CA TYR A 539 17.07 16.77 16.95
C TYR A 539 15.81 16.20 16.31
N GLN A 540 14.87 17.09 15.97
CA GLN A 540 13.64 16.75 15.26
C GLN A 540 13.72 17.17 13.78
N THR A 541 14.62 16.54 13.04
CA THR A 541 14.90 16.82 11.61
C THR A 541 15.36 15.55 10.87
N GLY A 542 15.07 15.47 9.57
CA GLY A 542 15.49 14.37 8.70
C GLY A 542 16.97 14.44 8.29
N ALA A 543 17.69 15.47 8.74
CA ALA A 543 19.14 15.54 8.60
C ALA A 543 19.84 14.41 9.37
N VAL A 544 21.07 14.11 8.95
CA VAL A 544 22.02 13.28 9.69
C VAL A 544 23.04 14.12 10.43
N PRO A 545 23.63 13.60 11.51
CA PRO A 545 24.74 14.25 12.21
C PRO A 545 25.83 14.74 11.25
N GLY A 546 26.27 15.98 11.44
CA GLY A 546 27.27 16.64 10.59
C GLY A 546 26.77 17.21 9.25
N LYS A 547 25.53 16.91 8.83
CA LYS A 547 24.89 17.50 7.62
C LYS A 547 23.63 18.31 7.93
N ALA A 548 23.42 18.62 9.21
CA ALA A 548 22.34 19.52 9.62
C ALA A 548 22.55 20.93 9.04
N PRO A 549 21.48 21.69 8.73
CA PRO A 549 21.62 23.08 8.31
C PRO A 549 22.45 23.88 9.33
N SER A 550 23.21 24.88 8.86
CA SER A 550 24.12 25.71 9.69
C SER A 550 23.48 26.36 10.92
N ALA A 551 22.15 26.42 10.98
CA ALA A 551 21.37 26.76 12.17
C ALA A 551 21.51 25.75 13.35
N ALA A 552 22.24 24.64 13.16
CA ALA A 552 22.64 23.65 14.16
C ALA A 552 24.08 23.85 14.68
N ASN A 553 24.82 24.86 14.19
CA ASN A 553 26.25 25.09 14.48
C ASN A 553 26.51 25.82 15.80
N PHE A 554 25.65 25.71 16.80
CA PHE A 554 26.03 26.13 18.15
C PHE A 554 26.92 25.04 18.75
N SER A 555 28.11 25.39 19.21
CA SER A 555 28.99 24.45 19.92
C SER A 555 28.37 24.15 21.28
N HIS A 556 27.86 22.93 21.47
CA HIS A 556 27.30 22.48 22.73
C HIS A 556 28.04 21.24 23.23
N SER A 557 28.20 21.12 24.56
CA SER A 557 28.90 20.01 25.21
C SER A 557 28.05 18.74 25.35
N GLY A 558 26.72 18.86 25.29
CA GLY A 558 25.78 17.75 25.47
C GLY A 558 25.67 16.85 24.23
N GLU A 559 25.49 15.55 24.47
CA GLU A 559 25.34 14.56 23.40
C GLU A 559 24.07 14.79 22.57
N GLN A 560 24.21 14.65 21.25
CA GLN A 560 23.10 14.79 20.31
C GLN A 560 22.40 13.44 20.05
N LEU A 561 21.07 13.46 20.16
CA LEU A 561 20.21 12.31 19.89
C LEU A 561 19.34 12.54 18.66
N TRP A 562 19.30 11.53 17.79
CA TRP A 562 18.61 11.57 16.51
C TRP A 562 17.69 10.38 16.39
N PHE A 563 16.41 10.67 16.12
CA PHE A 563 15.38 9.66 16.10
C PHE A 563 14.75 9.57 14.72
N TYR A 564 14.92 8.40 14.12
CA TYR A 564 14.31 8.03 12.85
C TYR A 564 13.26 6.92 13.02
N ASP A 565 13.05 6.49 14.26
CA ASP A 565 12.04 5.54 14.69
C ASP A 565 11.26 6.09 15.88
N ALA A 566 9.94 6.26 15.72
CA ALA A 566 9.08 6.84 16.76
C ALA A 566 8.95 5.95 18.01
N ARG A 567 9.07 4.62 17.88
CA ARG A 567 9.02 3.69 19.02
C ARG A 567 10.33 3.66 19.77
N GLU A 568 11.47 3.66 19.06
CA GLU A 568 12.78 3.82 19.69
C GLU A 568 12.91 5.21 20.33
N TRP A 569 12.34 6.25 19.70
CA TRP A 569 12.23 7.57 20.31
C TRP A 569 11.45 7.53 21.62
N GLN A 570 10.23 6.96 21.62
CA GLN A 570 9.43 6.79 22.82
C GLN A 570 10.19 6.05 23.92
N LYS A 571 10.85 4.94 23.58
CA LYS A 571 11.65 4.16 24.53
C LYS A 571 12.77 5.00 25.13
N ALA A 572 13.51 5.76 24.32
CA ALA A 572 14.57 6.63 24.79
C ALA A 572 14.06 7.76 25.70
N MET A 573 12.87 8.30 25.43
CA MET A 573 12.28 9.38 26.24
C MET A 573 12.06 8.98 27.70
N SER A 574 11.81 7.69 27.98
CA SER A 574 11.61 7.18 29.35
C SER A 574 12.85 7.31 30.24
N SER A 575 14.03 7.51 29.65
CA SER A 575 15.30 7.64 30.36
C SER A 575 15.61 9.07 30.81
N PHE A 576 14.76 10.04 30.46
CA PHE A 576 14.86 11.43 30.87
C PHE A 576 13.92 11.71 32.04
N ASP A 577 14.31 12.69 32.86
CA ASP A 577 13.51 13.16 33.99
C ASP A 577 12.58 14.29 33.58
N LEU A 578 13.02 15.11 32.63
CA LEU A 578 12.30 16.24 32.09
C LEU A 578 12.69 16.44 30.63
N ILE A 579 11.70 16.77 29.81
CA ILE A 579 11.91 17.30 28.47
C ILE A 579 11.52 18.77 28.45
N VAL A 580 12.43 19.63 28.01
CA VAL A 580 12.15 21.04 27.74
C VAL A 580 12.09 21.23 26.23
N SER A 581 10.97 21.72 25.72
CA SER A 581 10.65 21.61 24.31
C SER A 581 10.10 22.90 23.73
N ALA A 582 10.42 23.16 22.47
CA ALA A 582 9.72 24.11 21.60
C ALA A 582 9.10 23.39 20.38
N ARG A 583 9.00 22.06 20.46
CA ARG A 583 8.65 21.15 19.37
C ARG A 583 7.63 20.14 19.87
N ILE A 584 6.36 20.47 19.66
CA ILE A 584 5.22 19.71 20.21
C ILE A 584 5.27 18.19 19.98
N HIS A 585 5.80 17.69 18.86
CA HIS A 585 5.78 16.23 18.60
C HIS A 585 6.81 15.48 19.44
N GLY A 586 7.98 16.08 19.68
CA GLY A 586 8.92 15.55 20.67
C GLY A 586 8.36 15.63 22.09
N SER A 587 7.54 16.65 22.39
CA SER A 587 6.76 16.71 23.63
C SER A 587 5.78 15.55 23.75
N MET A 588 5.00 15.29 22.69
CA MET A 588 3.97 14.24 22.71
C MET A 588 4.56 12.84 22.88
N ILE A 589 5.67 12.53 22.22
CA ILE A 589 6.31 11.21 22.37
C ILE A 589 6.94 11.03 23.75
N ALA A 590 7.41 12.11 24.38
CA ALA A 590 7.90 12.10 25.76
C ALA A 590 6.76 11.91 26.78
N LEU A 591 5.65 12.63 26.63
CA LEU A 591 4.45 12.41 27.44
C LEU A 591 3.95 10.98 27.29
N ALA A 592 3.94 10.43 26.08
CA ALA A 592 3.57 9.04 25.84
C ALA A 592 4.51 8.03 26.52
N ALA A 593 5.78 8.38 26.74
CA ALA A 593 6.74 7.61 27.52
C ALA A 593 6.58 7.78 29.04
N GLY A 594 5.63 8.62 29.49
CA GLY A 594 5.45 8.98 30.89
C GLY A 594 6.55 9.90 31.41
N THR A 595 7.15 10.71 30.55
CA THR A 595 8.19 11.69 30.92
C THR A 595 7.58 13.10 30.94
N PRO A 596 7.75 13.87 32.03
CA PRO A 596 7.32 15.26 32.11
C PRO A 596 7.87 16.12 30.96
N VAL A 597 7.02 17.02 30.47
CA VAL A 597 7.39 18.04 29.48
C VAL A 597 7.02 19.44 29.96
N ILE A 598 7.87 20.41 29.68
CA ILE A 598 7.52 21.83 29.73
C ILE A 598 7.78 22.42 28.35
N ASP A 599 6.71 22.84 27.68
CA ASP A 599 6.79 23.46 26.36
C ASP A 599 7.00 24.99 26.47
N PHE A 600 7.80 25.53 25.57
CA PHE A 600 7.98 26.96 25.32
C PHE A 600 7.57 27.24 23.88
N PRO A 601 6.27 27.44 23.62
CA PRO A 601 5.75 27.57 22.27
C PRO A 601 6.38 28.77 21.55
N PRO A 602 7.06 28.57 20.40
CA PRO A 602 7.61 29.69 19.64
C PRO A 602 6.53 30.45 18.86
N ASP A 603 5.38 29.81 18.63
CA ASP A 603 4.25 30.38 17.89
C ASP A 603 2.95 29.62 18.18
N ILE A 604 1.87 30.13 17.57
CA ILE A 604 0.51 29.64 17.77
C ILE A 604 0.30 28.17 17.39
N ARG A 605 1.09 27.62 16.45
CA ARG A 605 0.92 26.24 15.96
C ARG A 605 1.30 25.19 17.00
N VAL A 606 2.16 25.59 17.95
CA VAL A 606 2.52 24.80 19.12
C VAL A 606 1.61 25.16 20.29
N GLN A 607 1.36 26.46 20.50
CA GLN A 607 0.51 26.95 21.59
C GLN A 607 -0.90 26.35 21.55
N GLU A 608 -1.58 26.38 20.40
CA GLU A 608 -2.97 25.88 20.29
C GLU A 608 -3.09 24.39 20.62
N LEU A 609 -2.03 23.62 20.33
CA LEU A 609 -1.97 22.20 20.65
C LEU A 609 -1.74 21.98 22.15
N CYS A 610 -0.85 22.77 22.76
CA CYS A 610 -0.62 22.71 24.20
C CYS A 610 -1.91 23.04 24.97
N ASP A 611 -2.61 24.10 24.57
CA ASP A 611 -3.85 24.55 25.21
C ASP A 611 -4.97 23.52 25.04
N SER A 612 -5.15 23.00 23.81
CA SER A 612 -6.18 21.99 23.51
C SER A 612 -5.98 20.73 24.34
N MET A 613 -4.73 20.27 24.48
CA MET A 613 -4.40 19.01 25.16
C MET A 613 -4.02 19.18 26.63
N ALA A 614 -4.08 20.40 27.19
CA ALA A 614 -3.67 20.73 28.55
C ALA A 614 -2.23 20.30 28.89
N ILE A 615 -1.30 20.61 27.98
CA ILE A 615 0.13 20.37 28.17
C ILE A 615 0.77 21.59 28.85
N PRO A 616 1.62 21.39 29.88
CA PRO A 616 2.33 22.49 30.54
C PRO A 616 3.15 23.28 29.54
N ASN A 617 2.87 24.58 29.47
CA ASN A 617 3.58 25.46 28.58
C ASN A 617 3.71 26.86 29.18
N LEU A 618 4.82 27.53 28.86
CA LEU A 618 5.12 28.88 29.32
C LEU A 618 5.58 29.74 28.15
N LYS A 619 5.18 31.02 28.16
CA LYS A 619 5.79 32.00 27.25
C LYS A 619 7.19 32.30 27.73
N LEU A 620 8.15 32.21 26.80
CA LEU A 620 9.52 32.57 27.12
C LEU A 620 9.61 34.10 27.34
N PRO A 621 10.14 34.57 28.49
CA PRO A 621 10.31 36.00 28.74
C PRO A 621 11.30 36.64 27.76
N ALA A 622 11.14 37.95 27.53
CA ALA A 622 12.08 38.72 26.72
C ALA A 622 13.40 38.95 27.47
N GLY A 623 14.52 38.49 26.91
CA GLY A 623 15.88 38.85 27.34
C GLY A 623 16.77 37.62 27.48
N ALA A 624 18.04 37.83 27.83
CA ALA A 624 18.87 36.74 28.32
C ALA A 624 18.37 36.31 29.69
N LEU A 625 18.26 34.99 29.91
CA LEU A 625 17.77 34.42 31.16
C LEU A 625 18.93 33.83 31.95
N GLY A 626 19.10 34.28 33.19
CA GLY A 626 20.07 33.71 34.12
C GLY A 626 19.62 32.37 34.70
N PRO A 627 20.51 31.65 35.42
CA PRO A 627 20.25 30.30 35.91
C PRO A 627 19.02 30.21 36.82
N GLU A 628 18.90 31.14 37.77
CA GLU A 628 17.80 31.16 38.73
C GLU A 628 16.45 31.40 38.06
N ARG A 629 16.42 32.25 37.03
CA ARG A 629 15.19 32.48 36.26
C ARG A 629 14.75 31.22 35.51
N TRP A 630 15.70 30.45 34.99
CA TRP A 630 15.40 29.15 34.38
C TRP A 630 14.89 28.13 35.38
N ARG A 631 15.50 28.06 36.58
CA ARG A 631 15.01 27.17 37.64
C ARG A 631 13.59 27.53 38.06
N GLU A 632 13.30 28.82 38.16
CA GLU A 632 11.97 29.34 38.44
C GLU A 632 10.98 28.95 37.34
N LEU A 633 11.32 29.13 36.07
CA LEU A 633 10.46 28.75 34.94
C LEU A 633 10.19 27.23 34.89
N ILE A 634 11.21 26.39 35.16
CA ILE A 634 11.03 24.94 35.23
C ILE A 634 10.09 24.59 36.39
N SER A 635 10.27 25.21 37.56
CA SER A 635 9.42 24.99 38.73
C SER A 635 7.98 25.43 38.49
N GLN A 636 7.78 26.60 37.85
CA GLN A 636 6.47 27.10 37.44
C GLN A 636 5.80 26.18 36.42
N GLY A 637 6.56 25.73 35.42
CA GLY A 637 6.05 24.80 34.41
C GLY A 637 5.64 23.47 35.03
N ALA A 638 6.43 22.94 35.97
CA ALA A 638 6.09 21.72 36.71
C ALA A 638 4.82 21.89 37.56
N ALA A 639 4.68 23.02 38.26
CA ALA A 639 3.50 23.34 39.05
C ALA A 639 2.24 23.56 38.19
N SER A 640 2.39 23.94 36.92
CA SER A 640 1.26 24.16 36.02
C SER A 640 0.60 22.87 35.49
N PHE A 641 1.20 21.69 35.73
CA PHE A 641 0.59 20.44 35.27
C PHE A 641 -0.63 20.05 36.09
N ASP A 642 -1.79 20.15 35.46
CA ASP A 642 -3.07 19.71 36.02
C ASP A 642 -3.43 18.32 35.46
N ALA A 643 -3.20 17.30 36.28
CA ALA A 643 -3.47 15.91 35.93
C ALA A 643 -4.96 15.65 35.64
N ALA A 644 -5.87 16.31 36.38
CA ALA A 644 -7.30 16.14 36.20
C ALA A 644 -7.75 16.75 34.87
N LYS A 645 -7.28 17.96 34.55
CA LYS A 645 -7.56 18.63 33.27
C LYS A 645 -6.96 17.86 32.09
N PHE A 646 -5.72 17.38 32.22
CA PHE A 646 -5.08 16.56 31.18
C PHE A 646 -5.87 15.27 30.92
N GLN A 647 -6.28 14.55 31.97
CA GLN A 647 -7.09 13.35 31.84
C GLN A 647 -8.48 13.65 31.25
N ALA A 648 -9.13 14.71 31.69
CA ALA A 648 -10.43 15.14 31.15
C ALA A 648 -10.34 15.46 29.65
N LYS A 649 -9.28 16.13 29.19
CA LYS A 649 -9.04 16.37 27.76
C LYS A 649 -8.81 15.07 26.98
N ARG A 650 -8.05 14.12 27.53
CA ARG A 650 -7.86 12.80 26.91
C ARG A 650 -9.18 12.04 26.74
N LEU A 651 -10.00 11.96 27.80
CA LEU A 651 -11.31 11.31 27.76
C LEU A 651 -12.25 11.99 26.78
N HIS A 652 -12.32 13.32 26.82
CA HIS A 652 -13.14 14.12 25.91
C HIS A 652 -12.78 13.83 24.44
N TYR A 653 -11.50 13.94 24.06
CA TYR A 653 -11.10 13.70 22.68
C TYR A 653 -11.21 12.23 22.26
N ALA A 654 -10.96 11.27 23.16
CA ALA A 654 -11.17 9.85 22.87
C ALA A 654 -12.66 9.57 22.56
N GLN A 655 -13.58 10.16 23.34
CA GLN A 655 -15.01 10.03 23.09
C GLN A 655 -15.41 10.70 21.77
N ARG A 656 -14.92 11.92 21.50
CA ARG A 656 -15.17 12.59 20.21
C ARG A 656 -14.66 11.76 19.03
N TYR A 657 -13.48 11.16 19.12
CA TYR A 657 -12.98 10.24 18.10
C TYR A 657 -13.86 9.00 17.94
N LYS A 658 -14.33 8.41 19.04
CA LYS A 658 -15.27 7.27 19.01
C LYS A 658 -16.54 7.62 18.23
N ASP A 659 -17.16 8.76 18.54
CA ASP A 659 -18.41 9.21 17.90
C ASP A 659 -18.20 9.54 16.41
N LEU A 660 -17.16 10.30 16.10
CA LEU A 660 -16.84 10.73 14.74
C LEU A 660 -16.34 9.57 13.85
N PHE A 661 -15.68 8.57 14.42
CA PHE A 661 -15.31 7.37 13.68
C PHE A 661 -16.52 6.47 13.42
N ALA A 662 -17.42 6.33 14.41
CA ALA A 662 -18.64 5.56 14.23
C ALA A 662 -19.52 6.13 13.10
N SER A 663 -19.58 7.46 12.94
CA SER A 663 -20.37 8.09 11.87
C SER A 663 -19.92 7.76 10.45
N VAL A 664 -18.68 7.26 10.29
CA VAL A 664 -18.12 6.80 9.00
C VAL A 664 -17.82 5.30 8.98
N GLY A 665 -18.31 4.54 9.97
CA GLY A 665 -18.11 3.10 10.06
C GLY A 665 -16.66 2.69 10.41
N LEU A 666 -15.87 3.60 10.98
CA LEU A 666 -14.57 3.30 11.56
C LEU A 666 -14.72 2.85 13.02
N THR A 667 -13.77 2.05 13.49
CA THR A 667 -13.75 1.55 14.86
C THR A 667 -12.51 2.09 15.55
N LEU A 668 -12.69 2.70 16.72
CA LEU A 668 -11.59 3.14 17.55
C LEU A 668 -10.79 1.92 18.05
N ASN A 669 -9.49 2.07 18.20
CA ASN A 669 -8.61 1.05 18.78
C ASN A 669 -9.14 0.56 20.14
N GLU A 670 -9.17 -0.75 20.36
CA GLU A 670 -9.63 -1.38 21.61
C GLU A 670 -8.93 -0.82 22.86
N GLN A 671 -7.62 -0.55 22.79
CA GLN A 671 -6.89 0.02 23.93
C GLN A 671 -7.41 1.40 24.34
N LEU A 672 -7.93 2.17 23.37
CA LEU A 672 -8.58 3.46 23.63
C LEU A 672 -10.05 3.32 24.03
N LYS A 673 -10.70 2.22 23.70
CA LYS A 673 -12.03 1.92 24.25
C LYS A 673 -11.93 1.64 25.74
N THR A 674 -10.91 0.90 26.17
CA THR A 674 -10.66 0.68 27.60
C THR A 674 -10.45 2.00 28.34
N LEU A 675 -9.80 3.01 27.72
CA LEU A 675 -9.69 4.35 28.30
C LEU A 675 -11.06 5.01 28.59
N LEU A 676 -12.13 4.64 27.87
CA LEU A 676 -13.48 5.18 27.98
C LEU A 676 -14.45 4.36 28.85
N GLU A 677 -14.07 3.16 29.30
CA GLU A 677 -14.95 2.20 30.00
C GLU A 677 -15.04 2.41 31.52
N THR A 678 -14.67 3.59 32.02
CA THR A 678 -14.67 3.94 33.46
C THR A 678 -15.97 4.56 33.93
#